data_AF-A0A2W4I826-F1
#
_entry.id   AF-A0A2W4I826-F1
#
_cell.length_a   1.000
_cell.length_b   1.000
_cell.length_c   1.000
_cell.angle_alpha   90.00
_cell.angle_beta   90.00
_cell.angle_gamma   90.00
#
_symmetry.space_group_name_H-M   'P 1'
#
loop_
_entity.id
_entity.type
_entity.pdbx_description
1 polymer ?
#
loop_
_entity_poly.entity_id
_entity_poly.type
_entity_poly.pdbx_seq_one_letter_code
_entity_poly.pdbx_strand_id
1 'polypeptide(L)'
;MVERSGSSAAEFAEENLVKPIINSALIEPERAIASSFNKLTGTELLPVCDLIESKATDSTAAKAVRTVSSTVGMIVPYVVAGKLAAKPLGQIGNAFAAEGQVARIVTSPHAANILGAATYDAMRMPVDGETRFGNAASGTVAFGIFEAGNALAGRSPYGLLLRGAAGFAGGATAKAVHTELSEGKQQSTTDILTSGAGGAALNMVLPIGHRLFARAESEIAVRAKHSELAKFSAEATPAAETSSANRYLGWLSKETEGLSVGSKGRKIKEVPMHGDAETPAVDFTDFSRGQRVMLVDKMSKNAIAPLNNERAVSGLVAGLQLETQQWTKQPLKNLSTEIGQTIDDLTTGLHKSKGERTPQLAEMEQKLSAKVETFNQGLTRRAEDIENALNHWGETQNLPRVGLLIADTPGLQAQCLKGKGIIQIGPDGIIGDKMSPELVEKIVHEYSHVIQENQTIRRMMDERGVGMKLTESQRSGIKSNYKKQFGSEPTDEFLDQIASNRQGRKLSLSERLEARRNEASIANYLNEKPLIARPAIDGMLGQMQPVVSLLGEQNGIARLQSSLTNSRGPLFDVMAGRKSLNGLPLGNVEERLRNLGQMIKSGTAEEPAIQSELSAVTRDLQGFRQISYDQYMRHAFEKQAFASGYLARLYFEAAEQAAAKVGSTTSHINARRIP
;
A
#
# COMPACT_ATOMS: atom_id res chain seq x y z
N MET A 1 -21.92 -50.43 -37.69
CA MET A 1 -22.64 -49.39 -36.96
C MET A 1 -21.84 -49.07 -35.71
N VAL A 2 -21.17 -47.92 -35.67
CA VAL A 2 -20.50 -47.42 -34.46
C VAL A 2 -21.50 -46.49 -33.80
N GLU A 3 -22.03 -46.88 -32.63
CA GLU A 3 -22.87 -46.00 -31.81
C GLU A 3 -22.02 -44.79 -31.39
N ARG A 4 -22.32 -43.62 -31.96
CA ARG A 4 -21.88 -42.34 -31.41
C ARG A 4 -22.74 -42.07 -30.16
N SER A 5 -22.33 -42.60 -29.02
CA SER A 5 -22.80 -42.07 -27.73
C SER A 5 -22.24 -40.66 -27.58
N GLY A 6 -23.02 -39.67 -28.00
CA GLY A 6 -22.68 -38.27 -27.76
C GLY A 6 -22.67 -38.04 -26.25
N SER A 7 -21.49 -37.88 -25.66
CA SER A 7 -21.36 -37.43 -24.28
C SER A 7 -22.18 -36.16 -24.10
N SER A 8 -23.04 -36.12 -23.08
CA SER A 8 -23.85 -34.93 -22.82
C SER A 8 -22.95 -33.73 -22.52
N ALA A 9 -23.42 -32.50 -22.78
CA ALA A 9 -22.66 -31.29 -22.44
C ALA A 9 -22.31 -31.22 -20.93
N ALA A 10 -23.19 -31.78 -20.08
CA ALA A 10 -22.96 -31.92 -18.64
C ALA A 10 -21.79 -32.86 -18.33
N GLU A 11 -21.76 -34.03 -18.97
CA GLU A 11 -20.65 -34.99 -18.83
C GLU A 11 -19.33 -34.39 -19.34
N PHE A 12 -19.37 -33.67 -20.47
CA PHE A 12 -18.19 -32.96 -20.96
C PHE A 12 -17.66 -31.93 -19.95
N ALA A 13 -18.55 -31.13 -19.35
CA ALA A 13 -18.18 -30.13 -18.36
C ALA A 13 -17.67 -30.74 -17.06
N GLU A 14 -18.30 -31.82 -16.58
CA GLU A 14 -17.85 -32.55 -15.39
C GLU A 14 -16.43 -33.11 -15.60
N GLU A 15 -16.20 -33.80 -16.72
CA GLU A 15 -14.96 -34.51 -17.02
C GLU A 15 -13.79 -33.61 -17.43
N ASN A 16 -14.07 -32.43 -17.99
CA ASN A 16 -13.03 -31.55 -18.55
C ASN A 16 -12.93 -30.19 -17.86
N LEU A 17 -13.87 -29.83 -16.97
CA LEU A 17 -13.83 -28.56 -16.26
C LEU A 17 -13.89 -28.74 -14.74
N VAL A 18 -14.91 -29.43 -14.23
CA VAL A 18 -15.13 -29.54 -12.77
C VAL A 18 -14.09 -30.42 -12.09
N LYS A 19 -13.94 -31.68 -12.51
CA LYS A 19 -12.96 -32.60 -11.91
C LYS A 19 -11.53 -32.06 -11.97
N PRO A 20 -11.06 -31.48 -13.10
CA PRO A 20 -9.75 -30.85 -13.19
C PRO A 20 -9.55 -29.70 -12.20
N ILE A 21 -10.56 -28.83 -12.01
CA ILE A 21 -10.49 -27.73 -11.04
C ILE A 21 -10.40 -28.27 -9.61
N ILE A 22 -11.26 -29.23 -9.23
CA ILE A 22 -11.29 -29.80 -7.87
C ILE A 22 -9.96 -30.51 -7.57
N ASN A 23 -9.49 -31.32 -8.53
CA ASN A 23 -8.21 -32.01 -8.43
C ASN A 23 -7.08 -31.00 -8.18
N SER A 24 -6.97 -29.96 -8.99
CA SER A 24 -5.87 -29.00 -8.89
C SER A 24 -6.00 -28.00 -7.73
N ALA A 25 -7.21 -27.61 -7.32
CA ALA A 25 -7.42 -26.60 -6.27
C ALA A 25 -7.40 -27.18 -4.85
N LEU A 26 -7.84 -28.43 -4.67
CA LEU A 26 -8.08 -29.02 -3.35
C LEU A 26 -7.26 -30.28 -3.13
N ILE A 27 -7.37 -31.25 -4.04
CA ILE A 27 -6.81 -32.59 -3.82
C ILE A 27 -5.29 -32.60 -4.03
N GLU A 28 -4.78 -31.96 -5.08
CA GLU A 28 -3.34 -31.87 -5.35
C GLU A 28 -2.57 -31.16 -4.23
N PRO A 29 -3.05 -30.02 -3.67
CA PRO A 29 -2.42 -29.39 -2.50
C PRO A 29 -2.42 -30.29 -1.26
N GLU A 30 -3.52 -30.97 -0.98
CA GLU A 30 -3.61 -31.92 0.14
C GLU A 30 -2.62 -33.09 -0.05
N ARG A 31 -2.59 -33.68 -1.25
CA ARG A 31 -1.61 -34.71 -1.62
C ARG A 31 -0.17 -34.20 -1.53
N ALA A 32 0.08 -32.95 -1.91
CA ALA A 32 1.39 -32.33 -1.84
C ALA A 32 1.85 -32.22 -0.37
N ILE A 33 0.97 -31.76 0.52
CA ILE A 33 1.23 -31.66 1.96
C ILE A 33 1.41 -33.05 2.58
N ALA A 34 0.47 -33.98 2.36
CA ALA A 34 0.51 -35.33 2.90
C ALA A 34 1.75 -36.09 2.43
N SER A 35 2.07 -36.06 1.13
CA SER A 35 3.26 -36.73 0.60
C SER A 35 4.56 -36.11 1.12
N SER A 36 4.61 -34.78 1.30
CA SER A 36 5.80 -34.11 1.85
C SER A 36 5.98 -34.44 3.33
N PHE A 37 4.90 -34.45 4.11
CA PHE A 37 4.92 -34.79 5.53
C PHE A 37 5.28 -36.26 5.76
N ASN A 38 4.66 -37.19 5.02
CA ASN A 38 4.98 -38.61 5.11
C ASN A 38 6.44 -38.88 4.71
N LYS A 39 6.94 -38.16 3.69
CA LYS A 39 8.34 -38.27 3.28
C LYS A 39 9.32 -37.69 4.30
N LEU A 40 8.99 -36.57 4.95
CA LEU A 40 9.82 -35.97 6.00
C LEU A 40 9.86 -36.80 7.28
N THR A 41 8.75 -37.45 7.62
CA THR A 41 8.63 -38.27 8.84
C THR A 41 9.07 -39.73 8.61
N GLY A 42 9.16 -40.17 7.35
CA GLY A 42 9.44 -41.56 7.00
C GLY A 42 8.28 -42.52 7.34
N THR A 43 7.10 -41.98 7.63
CA THR A 43 5.93 -42.73 8.11
C THR A 43 4.68 -42.27 7.38
N GLU A 44 3.78 -43.19 7.00
CA GLU A 44 2.49 -42.88 6.34
C GLU A 44 1.45 -42.38 7.36
N LEU A 45 1.74 -41.25 8.01
CA LEU A 45 0.89 -40.69 9.06
C LEU A 45 -0.34 -39.96 8.50
N LEU A 46 -0.21 -39.34 7.33
CA LEU A 46 -1.30 -38.63 6.67
C LEU A 46 -1.80 -39.46 5.47
N PRO A 47 -3.12 -39.73 5.35
CA PRO A 47 -3.67 -40.39 4.17
C PRO A 47 -3.45 -39.51 2.93
N VAL A 48 -3.13 -40.13 1.80
CA VAL A 48 -3.00 -39.44 0.51
C VAL A 48 -4.30 -39.62 -0.25
N CYS A 49 -5.00 -38.51 -0.54
CA CYS A 49 -6.25 -38.56 -1.30
C CYS A 49 -6.01 -38.92 -2.76
N ASP A 50 -6.83 -39.82 -3.31
CA ASP A 50 -6.80 -40.11 -4.74
C ASP A 50 -7.42 -38.98 -5.56
N LEU A 51 -6.85 -38.74 -6.75
CA LEU A 51 -7.44 -37.79 -7.69
C LEU A 51 -8.76 -38.34 -8.18
N ILE A 52 -9.73 -37.45 -8.42
CA ILE A 52 -10.97 -37.84 -9.06
C ILE A 52 -10.63 -38.22 -10.51
N GLU A 53 -10.83 -39.49 -10.85
CA GLU A 53 -10.55 -39.98 -12.20
C GLU A 53 -11.44 -39.27 -13.21
N SER A 54 -10.78 -38.71 -14.22
CA SER A 54 -11.44 -38.13 -15.38
C SER A 54 -11.35 -39.10 -16.55
N LYS A 55 -12.44 -39.30 -17.30
CA LYS A 55 -12.45 -40.15 -18.50
C LYS A 55 -11.36 -39.69 -19.46
N ALA A 56 -10.59 -40.64 -20.00
CA ALA A 56 -9.62 -40.34 -21.04
C ALA A 56 -10.32 -39.73 -22.26
N THR A 57 -9.70 -38.72 -22.87
CA THR A 57 -10.24 -38.07 -24.06
C THR A 57 -9.13 -37.95 -25.11
N ASP A 58 -9.44 -38.37 -26.33
CA ASP A 58 -8.55 -38.23 -27.48
C ASP A 58 -8.67 -36.85 -28.13
N SER A 59 -9.69 -36.07 -27.76
CA SER A 59 -9.94 -34.74 -28.34
C SER A 59 -8.93 -33.72 -27.83
N THR A 60 -8.18 -33.12 -28.77
CA THR A 60 -7.28 -31.98 -28.49
C THR A 60 -7.99 -30.82 -27.80
N ALA A 61 -9.24 -30.55 -28.17
CA ALA A 61 -10.03 -29.48 -27.55
C ALA A 61 -10.40 -29.81 -26.10
N ALA A 62 -10.77 -31.06 -25.82
CA ALA A 62 -11.07 -31.51 -24.46
C ALA A 62 -9.81 -31.48 -23.58
N LYS A 63 -8.65 -31.90 -24.13
CA LYS A 63 -7.34 -31.77 -23.47
C LYS A 63 -7.03 -30.31 -23.15
N ALA A 64 -7.24 -29.39 -24.09
CA ALA A 64 -7.01 -27.96 -23.85
C ALA A 64 -7.93 -27.38 -22.75
N VAL A 65 -9.22 -27.71 -22.78
CA VAL A 65 -10.19 -27.28 -21.74
C VAL A 65 -9.82 -27.85 -20.38
N ARG A 66 -9.42 -29.13 -20.33
CA ARG A 66 -8.93 -29.79 -19.12
C ARG A 66 -7.69 -29.12 -18.56
N THR A 67 -6.71 -28.82 -19.41
CA THR A 67 -5.50 -28.10 -19.03
C THR A 67 -5.81 -26.73 -18.46
N VAL A 68 -6.61 -25.92 -19.17
CA VAL A 68 -7.00 -24.57 -18.70
C VAL A 68 -7.76 -24.66 -17.37
N SER A 69 -8.65 -25.62 -17.21
CA SER A 69 -9.45 -25.79 -16.00
C SER A 69 -8.60 -26.23 -14.80
N SER A 70 -7.72 -27.21 -14.99
CA SER A 70 -6.70 -27.55 -13.98
C SER A 70 -5.86 -26.34 -13.60
N THR A 71 -5.37 -25.59 -14.59
CA THR A 71 -4.59 -24.38 -14.36
C THR A 71 -5.35 -23.33 -13.53
N VAL A 72 -6.64 -23.12 -13.79
CA VAL A 72 -7.46 -22.22 -12.96
C VAL A 72 -7.56 -22.74 -11.52
N GLY A 73 -7.70 -24.05 -11.33
CA GLY A 73 -7.68 -24.66 -9.99
C GLY A 73 -6.36 -24.41 -9.24
N MET A 74 -5.23 -24.40 -9.94
CA MET A 74 -3.90 -24.19 -9.36
C MET A 74 -3.66 -22.77 -8.82
N ILE A 75 -4.54 -21.81 -9.13
CA ILE A 75 -4.37 -20.42 -8.68
C ILE A 75 -4.38 -20.33 -7.16
N VAL A 76 -5.30 -21.04 -6.50
CA VAL A 76 -5.42 -21.03 -5.02
C VAL A 76 -4.12 -21.51 -4.37
N PRO A 77 -3.60 -22.71 -4.67
CA PRO A 77 -2.36 -23.16 -4.07
C PRO A 77 -1.15 -22.29 -4.40
N TYR A 78 -1.04 -21.75 -5.63
CA TYR A 78 0.08 -20.86 -5.95
C TYR A 78 0.01 -19.53 -5.20
N VAL A 79 -1.18 -18.97 -5.01
CA VAL A 79 -1.37 -17.73 -4.23
C VAL A 79 -1.09 -17.97 -2.75
N VAL A 80 -1.59 -19.09 -2.21
CA VAL A 80 -1.30 -19.53 -0.83
C VAL A 80 0.19 -19.74 -0.66
N ALA A 81 0.83 -20.51 -1.54
CA ALA A 81 2.25 -20.79 -1.49
C ALA A 81 3.08 -19.52 -1.68
N GLY A 82 2.68 -18.60 -2.56
CA GLY A 82 3.30 -17.29 -2.73
C GLY A 82 3.29 -16.46 -1.45
N LYS A 83 2.18 -16.47 -0.72
CA LYS A 83 2.07 -15.77 0.58
C LYS A 83 2.75 -16.49 1.73
N LEU A 84 2.62 -17.81 1.78
CA LEU A 84 3.33 -18.66 2.72
C LEU A 84 4.82 -18.69 2.44
N ALA A 85 5.27 -18.34 1.23
CA ALA A 85 6.65 -18.04 0.92
C ALA A 85 6.97 -16.59 1.26
N ALA A 86 6.06 -15.63 1.07
CA ALA A 86 6.26 -14.22 1.40
C ALA A 86 6.45 -13.96 2.90
N LYS A 87 5.80 -14.73 3.79
CA LYS A 87 6.00 -14.60 5.25
C LYS A 87 7.41 -15.04 5.67
N PRO A 88 7.88 -16.26 5.37
CA PRO A 88 9.23 -16.69 5.65
C PRO A 88 10.26 -16.04 4.74
N LEU A 89 9.99 -15.59 3.51
CA LEU A 89 10.92 -14.77 2.70
C LEU A 89 10.94 -13.30 3.13
N GLY A 90 9.85 -12.79 3.66
CA GLY A 90 9.82 -11.54 4.39
C GLY A 90 10.69 -11.70 5.62
N GLN A 91 10.53 -12.80 6.37
CA GLN A 91 11.32 -13.12 7.55
C GLN A 91 12.78 -13.50 7.22
N ILE A 92 13.10 -14.15 6.10
CA ILE A 92 14.42 -14.59 5.58
C ILE A 92 15.09 -13.43 4.86
N GLY A 93 14.37 -12.62 4.11
CA GLY A 93 14.86 -11.33 3.59
C GLY A 93 15.18 -10.37 4.71
N ASN A 94 14.37 -10.36 5.77
CA ASN A 94 14.62 -9.64 7.02
C ASN A 94 15.69 -10.34 7.90
N ALA A 95 15.87 -11.67 7.84
CA ALA A 95 16.79 -12.44 8.68
C ALA A 95 18.16 -12.75 8.06
N PHE A 96 18.28 -12.76 6.73
CA PHE A 96 19.55 -12.88 6.01
C PHE A 96 20.17 -11.53 5.67
N ALA A 97 19.45 -10.41 5.86
CA ALA A 97 19.92 -9.07 5.51
C ALA A 97 20.61 -9.05 4.13
N ALA A 98 19.97 -9.62 3.09
CA ALA A 98 20.60 -9.75 1.77
C ALA A 98 20.85 -8.38 1.13
N GLU A 99 21.94 -7.68 1.45
CA GLU A 99 22.12 -6.28 1.03
C GLU A 99 22.07 -6.08 -0.50
N GLY A 100 21.57 -4.92 -0.92
CA GLY A 100 21.54 -4.51 -2.33
C GLY A 100 20.41 -5.13 -3.14
N GLN A 101 20.67 -5.38 -4.44
CA GLN A 101 19.65 -5.86 -5.38
C GLN A 101 19.06 -7.22 -4.96
N VAL A 102 19.78 -8.02 -4.15
CA VAL A 102 19.33 -9.34 -3.70
C VAL A 102 18.23 -9.25 -2.63
N ALA A 103 18.26 -8.32 -1.66
CA ALA A 103 17.12 -8.10 -0.74
C ALA A 103 15.91 -7.58 -1.47
N ARG A 104 16.09 -6.66 -2.43
CA ARG A 104 14.98 -6.17 -3.25
C ARG A 104 14.34 -7.30 -4.05
N ILE A 105 15.13 -8.26 -4.53
CA ILE A 105 14.61 -9.47 -5.17
C ILE A 105 13.90 -10.32 -4.11
N VAL A 106 14.57 -10.75 -3.04
CA VAL A 106 14.04 -11.68 -2.02
C VAL A 106 12.80 -11.16 -1.27
N THR A 107 12.68 -9.85 -1.04
CA THR A 107 11.50 -9.22 -0.41
C THR A 107 10.46 -8.72 -1.41
N SER A 108 10.73 -8.83 -2.72
CA SER A 108 9.73 -8.45 -3.71
C SER A 108 8.57 -9.43 -3.66
N PRO A 109 7.32 -8.93 -3.77
CA PRO A 109 6.15 -9.77 -4.02
C PRO A 109 6.37 -10.73 -5.19
N HIS A 110 7.16 -10.32 -6.20
CA HIS A 110 7.53 -11.12 -7.36
C HIS A 110 8.40 -12.33 -7.00
N ALA A 111 9.44 -12.18 -6.18
CA ALA A 111 10.25 -13.33 -5.75
C ALA A 111 9.49 -14.22 -4.77
N ALA A 112 8.59 -13.66 -3.97
CA ALA A 112 7.72 -14.47 -3.13
C ALA A 112 6.76 -15.35 -3.95
N ASN A 113 6.20 -14.82 -5.04
CA ASN A 113 5.41 -15.60 -5.98
C ASN A 113 6.25 -16.68 -6.68
N ILE A 114 7.45 -16.33 -7.15
CA ILE A 114 8.37 -17.27 -7.81
C ILE A 114 8.79 -18.39 -6.85
N LEU A 115 9.18 -18.06 -5.61
CA LEU A 115 9.57 -19.07 -4.64
C LEU A 115 8.36 -19.88 -4.15
N GLY A 116 7.21 -19.25 -3.99
CA GLY A 116 5.96 -19.94 -3.66
C GLY A 116 5.61 -20.99 -4.71
N ALA A 117 5.71 -20.63 -5.99
CA ALA A 117 5.53 -21.57 -7.09
C ALA A 117 6.56 -22.71 -7.04
N ALA A 118 7.84 -22.38 -6.88
CA ALA A 118 8.90 -23.38 -6.78
C ALA A 118 8.68 -24.35 -5.60
N THR A 119 8.27 -23.82 -4.44
CA THR A 119 8.04 -24.60 -3.22
C THR A 119 6.83 -25.51 -3.37
N TYR A 120 5.73 -24.98 -3.90
CA TYR A 120 4.53 -25.77 -4.16
C TYR A 120 4.81 -26.89 -5.17
N ASP A 121 5.49 -26.58 -6.27
CA ASP A 121 5.83 -27.57 -7.30
C ASP A 121 6.82 -28.63 -6.80
N ALA A 122 7.70 -28.28 -5.85
CA ALA A 122 8.56 -29.25 -5.15
C ALA A 122 7.76 -30.19 -4.24
N MET A 123 6.69 -29.68 -3.63
CA MET A 123 5.83 -30.45 -2.72
C MET A 123 4.84 -31.34 -3.47
N ARG A 124 4.48 -31.00 -4.72
CA ARG A 124 3.62 -31.83 -5.57
C ARG A 124 4.20 -33.22 -5.74
N MET A 125 3.32 -34.23 -5.75
CA MET A 125 3.72 -35.57 -6.16
C MET A 125 4.18 -35.53 -7.63
N PRO A 126 5.39 -36.02 -7.93
CA PRO A 126 5.82 -36.17 -9.31
C PRO A 126 4.92 -37.17 -10.02
N VAL A 127 4.48 -36.83 -11.24
CA VAL A 127 3.89 -37.80 -12.18
C VAL A 127 5.02 -38.68 -12.75
N ASP A 128 4.69 -39.81 -13.37
CA ASP A 128 5.69 -40.68 -14.02
C ASP A 128 6.60 -39.87 -14.95
N GLY A 129 7.91 -39.97 -14.71
CA GLY A 129 8.92 -39.21 -15.45
C GLY A 129 9.26 -37.84 -14.87
N GLU A 130 8.48 -37.32 -13.92
CA GLU A 130 8.75 -36.05 -13.25
C GLU A 130 9.68 -36.22 -12.04
N THR A 131 10.44 -35.18 -11.71
CA THR A 131 11.16 -35.09 -10.42
C THR A 131 10.69 -33.87 -9.63
N ARG A 132 10.72 -33.94 -8.29
CA ARG A 132 10.37 -32.78 -7.43
C ARG A 132 11.26 -31.57 -7.71
N PHE A 133 12.54 -31.79 -7.99
CA PHE A 133 13.47 -30.73 -8.36
C PHE A 133 13.16 -30.16 -9.75
N GLY A 134 12.89 -31.02 -10.73
CA GLY A 134 12.46 -30.61 -12.07
C GLY A 134 11.16 -29.79 -12.03
N ASN A 135 10.21 -30.16 -11.18
CA ASN A 135 8.97 -29.40 -10.93
C ASN A 135 9.27 -28.03 -10.30
N ALA A 136 10.09 -27.97 -9.25
CA ALA A 136 10.48 -26.71 -8.61
C ALA A 136 11.20 -25.74 -9.57
N ALA A 137 12.14 -26.26 -10.37
CA ALA A 137 12.88 -25.48 -11.36
C ALA A 137 11.95 -24.97 -12.47
N SER A 138 11.04 -25.81 -12.94
CA SER A 138 10.00 -25.47 -13.92
C SER A 138 9.10 -24.33 -13.42
N GLY A 139 8.58 -24.45 -12.18
CA GLY A 139 7.76 -23.40 -11.55
C GLY A 139 8.49 -22.07 -11.39
N THR A 140 9.77 -22.11 -10.99
CA THR A 140 10.63 -20.92 -10.88
C THR A 140 10.74 -20.18 -12.22
N VAL A 141 11.00 -20.93 -13.30
CA VAL A 141 11.18 -20.36 -14.64
C VAL A 141 9.87 -19.82 -15.20
N ALA A 142 8.76 -20.55 -15.07
CA ALA A 142 7.43 -20.08 -15.47
C ALA A 142 7.10 -18.74 -14.82
N PHE A 143 7.15 -18.66 -13.49
CA PHE A 143 6.78 -17.46 -12.75
C PHE A 143 7.78 -16.31 -12.98
N GLY A 144 9.06 -16.60 -13.21
CA GLY A 144 10.03 -15.59 -13.62
C GLY A 144 9.66 -14.91 -14.94
N ILE A 145 9.23 -15.69 -15.93
CA ILE A 145 8.77 -15.17 -17.23
C ILE A 145 7.43 -14.42 -17.08
N PHE A 146 6.52 -14.92 -16.23
CA PHE A 146 5.26 -14.25 -15.94
C PHE A 146 5.48 -12.86 -15.35
N GLU A 147 6.37 -12.73 -14.36
CA GLU A 147 6.64 -11.45 -13.70
C GLU A 147 7.30 -10.44 -14.65
N ALA A 148 8.27 -10.88 -15.46
CA ALA A 148 8.89 -10.04 -16.48
C ALA A 148 7.86 -9.55 -17.50
N GLY A 149 6.98 -10.43 -17.97
CA GLY A 149 5.91 -10.10 -18.90
C GLY A 149 4.83 -9.20 -18.29
N ASN A 150 4.48 -9.40 -17.03
CA ASN A 150 3.49 -8.60 -16.32
C ASN A 150 3.98 -7.17 -16.07
N ALA A 151 5.28 -6.99 -15.80
CA ALA A 151 5.90 -5.68 -15.70
C ALA A 151 5.85 -4.89 -17.03
N LEU A 152 6.02 -5.58 -18.17
CA LEU A 152 5.86 -4.99 -19.50
C LEU A 152 4.38 -4.71 -19.82
N ALA A 153 3.49 -5.63 -19.48
CA ALA A 153 2.05 -5.50 -19.68
C ALA A 153 1.45 -4.32 -18.91
N GLY A 154 1.92 -4.04 -17.69
CA GLY A 154 1.44 -2.92 -16.87
C GLY A 154 1.74 -1.53 -17.45
N ARG A 155 2.57 -1.43 -18.48
CA ARG A 155 2.95 -0.17 -19.16
C ARG A 155 2.34 -0.03 -20.55
N SER A 156 1.53 -0.99 -20.99
CA SER A 156 1.03 -1.08 -22.37
C SER A 156 -0.50 -1.13 -22.42
N PRO A 157 -1.15 -0.45 -23.39
CA PRO A 157 -2.60 -0.57 -23.60
C PRO A 157 -3.03 -1.99 -24.01
N TYR A 158 -2.09 -2.85 -24.42
CA TYR A 158 -2.32 -4.26 -24.74
C TYR A 158 -2.01 -5.19 -23.55
N GLY A 159 -2.11 -4.67 -22.32
CA GLY A 159 -1.68 -5.38 -21.12
C GLY A 159 -2.20 -6.82 -21.02
N LEU A 160 -3.48 -7.07 -21.30
CA LEU A 160 -4.05 -8.41 -21.23
C LEU A 160 -3.43 -9.39 -22.25
N LEU A 161 -3.20 -8.95 -23.50
CA LEU A 161 -2.55 -9.76 -24.54
C LEU A 161 -1.09 -10.05 -24.18
N LEU A 162 -0.36 -9.06 -23.66
CA LEU A 162 1.03 -9.24 -23.22
C LEU A 162 1.14 -10.19 -22.02
N ARG A 163 0.17 -10.18 -21.10
CA ARG A 163 0.10 -11.17 -20.02
C ARG A 163 -0.18 -12.57 -20.56
N GLY A 164 -1.10 -12.72 -21.50
CA GLY A 164 -1.36 -14.00 -22.18
C GLY A 164 -0.13 -14.53 -22.91
N ALA A 165 0.59 -13.68 -23.65
CA ALA A 165 1.80 -14.05 -24.36
C ALA A 165 2.96 -14.44 -23.43
N ALA A 166 3.16 -13.68 -22.34
CA ALA A 166 4.14 -14.03 -21.31
C ALA A 166 3.78 -15.31 -20.57
N GLY A 167 2.48 -15.51 -20.31
CA GLY A 167 1.95 -16.74 -19.77
C GLY A 167 2.24 -17.93 -20.70
N PHE A 168 2.01 -17.76 -21.99
CA PHE A 168 2.30 -18.78 -22.99
C PHE A 168 3.77 -19.15 -23.04
N ALA A 169 4.65 -18.14 -23.12
CA ALA A 169 6.09 -18.34 -23.12
C ALA A 169 6.55 -19.03 -21.83
N GLY A 170 6.07 -18.58 -20.66
CA GLY A 170 6.43 -19.17 -19.37
C GLY A 170 6.00 -20.63 -19.24
N GLY A 171 4.76 -20.96 -19.64
CA GLY A 171 4.28 -22.35 -19.61
C GLY A 171 5.01 -23.28 -20.59
N ALA A 172 5.31 -22.79 -21.79
CA ALA A 172 6.08 -23.54 -22.78
C ALA A 172 7.54 -23.77 -22.33
N THR A 173 8.21 -22.74 -21.82
CA THR A 173 9.59 -22.83 -21.33
C THR A 173 9.69 -23.70 -20.08
N ALA A 174 8.74 -23.58 -19.15
CA ALA A 174 8.69 -24.41 -17.95
C ALA A 174 8.56 -25.89 -18.31
N LYS A 175 7.74 -26.23 -19.31
CA LYS A 175 7.61 -27.60 -19.81
C LYS A 175 8.92 -28.10 -20.43
N ALA A 176 9.63 -27.28 -21.20
CA ALA A 176 10.93 -27.63 -21.78
C ALA A 176 11.99 -27.90 -20.70
N VAL A 177 12.14 -26.98 -19.73
CA VAL A 177 13.06 -27.11 -18.60
C VAL A 177 12.78 -28.36 -17.76
N HIS A 178 11.49 -28.63 -17.53
CA HIS A 178 11.06 -29.80 -16.77
C HIS A 178 11.56 -31.12 -17.40
N THR A 179 11.37 -31.29 -18.71
CA THR A 179 11.74 -32.54 -19.40
C THR A 179 13.25 -32.70 -19.59
N GLU A 180 13.96 -31.60 -19.82
CA GLU A 180 15.42 -31.62 -19.88
C GLU A 180 16.04 -32.06 -18.55
N LEU A 181 15.45 -31.64 -17.42
CA LEU A 181 15.91 -32.02 -16.08
C LEU A 181 15.42 -33.38 -15.58
N SER A 182 14.28 -33.89 -16.08
CA SER A 182 13.65 -35.10 -15.50
C SER A 182 13.81 -36.36 -16.34
N GLU A 183 13.88 -36.28 -17.67
CA GLU A 183 13.84 -37.48 -18.53
C GLU A 183 14.89 -37.54 -19.65
N GLY A 184 15.51 -36.42 -20.03
CA GLY A 184 16.45 -36.37 -21.16
C GLY A 184 15.85 -36.75 -22.53
N LYS A 185 14.51 -36.83 -22.63
CA LYS A 185 13.79 -37.19 -23.86
C LYS A 185 13.36 -35.94 -24.65
N GLN A 186 13.33 -36.03 -25.97
CA GLN A 186 12.78 -34.98 -26.83
C GLN A 186 11.25 -34.88 -26.66
N GLN A 187 10.76 -33.65 -26.49
CA GLN A 187 9.34 -33.39 -26.27
C GLN A 187 8.50 -33.46 -27.55
N SER A 188 7.25 -33.89 -27.38
CA SER A 188 6.21 -33.63 -28.37
C SER A 188 5.88 -32.13 -28.41
N THR A 189 5.90 -31.54 -29.60
CA THR A 189 5.46 -30.15 -29.84
C THR A 189 4.06 -29.88 -29.28
N THR A 190 3.19 -30.90 -29.23
CA THR A 190 1.83 -30.76 -28.68
C THR A 190 1.83 -30.45 -27.18
N ASP A 191 2.79 -30.98 -26.43
CA ASP A 191 2.84 -30.83 -24.98
C ASP A 191 3.38 -29.46 -24.59
N ILE A 192 4.32 -28.93 -25.38
CA ILE A 192 4.82 -27.56 -25.28
C ILE A 192 3.69 -26.56 -25.56
N LEU A 193 2.95 -26.77 -26.65
CA LEU A 193 1.83 -25.89 -27.02
C LEU A 193 0.70 -25.93 -25.98
N THR A 194 0.37 -27.12 -25.47
CA THR A 194 -0.67 -27.30 -24.44
C THR A 194 -0.25 -26.66 -23.12
N SER A 195 1.02 -26.82 -22.73
CA SER A 195 1.56 -26.18 -21.53
C SER A 195 1.65 -24.66 -21.67
N GLY A 196 1.97 -24.16 -22.88
CA GLY A 196 1.88 -22.74 -23.19
C GLY A 196 0.45 -22.21 -23.05
N ALA A 197 -0.55 -22.89 -23.61
CA ALA A 197 -1.94 -22.48 -23.46
C ALA A 197 -2.38 -22.44 -21.98
N GLY A 198 -1.96 -23.44 -21.18
CA GLY A 198 -2.13 -23.42 -19.73
C GLY A 198 -1.47 -22.20 -19.09
N GLY A 199 -0.18 -21.95 -19.36
CA GLY A 199 0.53 -20.79 -18.81
C GLY A 199 -0.11 -19.45 -19.20
N ALA A 200 -0.64 -19.31 -20.42
CA ALA A 200 -1.37 -18.13 -20.87
C ALA A 200 -2.61 -17.87 -20.00
N ALA A 201 -3.43 -18.91 -19.79
CA ALA A 201 -4.59 -18.84 -18.93
C ALA A 201 -4.19 -18.53 -17.48
N LEU A 202 -3.15 -19.19 -16.96
CA LEU A 202 -2.65 -18.97 -15.59
C LEU A 202 -2.31 -17.51 -15.39
N ASN A 203 -1.45 -16.93 -16.24
CA ASN A 203 -0.93 -15.59 -16.05
C ASN A 203 -2.00 -14.49 -16.26
N MET A 204 -3.04 -14.77 -17.05
CA MET A 204 -4.18 -13.86 -17.20
C MET A 204 -5.06 -13.82 -15.95
N VAL A 205 -5.21 -14.95 -15.25
CA VAL A 205 -6.16 -15.09 -14.13
C VAL A 205 -5.48 -14.96 -12.75
N LEU A 206 -4.18 -15.23 -12.64
CA LEU A 206 -3.40 -15.15 -11.39
C LEU A 206 -3.58 -13.81 -10.63
N PRO A 207 -3.58 -12.63 -11.28
CA PRO A 207 -3.81 -11.36 -10.58
C PRO A 207 -5.18 -11.28 -9.90
N ILE A 208 -6.20 -11.92 -10.48
CA ILE A 208 -7.54 -12.00 -9.89
C ILE A 208 -7.50 -12.88 -8.65
N GLY A 209 -6.81 -14.03 -8.72
CA GLY A 209 -6.62 -14.93 -7.57
C GLY A 209 -5.93 -14.25 -6.39
N HIS A 210 -4.85 -13.51 -6.64
CA HIS A 210 -4.14 -12.76 -5.59
C HIS A 210 -5.05 -11.73 -4.89
N ARG A 211 -5.92 -11.04 -5.64
CA ARG A 211 -6.90 -10.08 -5.08
C ARG A 211 -7.93 -10.77 -4.19
N LEU A 212 -8.49 -11.90 -4.67
CA LEU A 212 -9.49 -12.65 -3.92
C LEU A 212 -8.92 -13.20 -2.61
N PHE A 213 -7.68 -13.70 -2.63
CA PHE A 213 -7.04 -14.24 -1.44
C PHE A 213 -6.50 -13.16 -0.47
N ALA A 214 -6.03 -12.01 -0.97
CA ALA A 214 -5.66 -10.87 -0.12
C ALA A 214 -6.82 -10.34 0.69
N ARG A 215 -8.01 -10.39 0.10
CA ARG A 215 -9.24 -10.01 0.75
C ARG A 215 -9.66 -11.00 1.84
N ALA A 216 -9.63 -12.30 1.55
CA ALA A 216 -9.93 -13.33 2.55
C ALA A 216 -9.01 -13.24 3.78
N GLU A 217 -7.72 -12.96 3.61
CA GLU A 217 -6.78 -12.85 4.73
C GLU A 217 -7.04 -11.61 5.62
N SER A 218 -7.36 -10.45 5.04
CA SER A 218 -7.62 -9.24 5.82
C SER A 218 -8.88 -9.37 6.68
N GLU A 219 -9.88 -10.10 6.19
CA GLU A 219 -11.14 -10.34 6.90
C GLU A 219 -10.96 -11.31 8.07
N ILE A 220 -10.18 -12.39 7.89
CA ILE A 220 -9.80 -13.30 8.98
C ILE A 220 -9.03 -12.55 10.07
N ALA A 221 -8.09 -11.66 9.70
CA ALA A 221 -7.28 -10.89 10.64
C ALA A 221 -8.10 -9.84 11.44
N VAL A 222 -9.07 -9.18 10.80
CA VAL A 222 -9.96 -8.22 11.46
C VAL A 222 -10.88 -8.92 12.46
N ARG A 223 -11.41 -10.11 12.12
CA ARG A 223 -12.23 -10.91 13.05
C ARG A 223 -11.44 -11.36 14.28
N ALA A 224 -10.19 -11.78 14.10
CA ALA A 224 -9.31 -12.12 15.22
C ALA A 224 -9.12 -10.93 16.17
N LYS A 225 -8.82 -9.73 15.64
CA LYS A 225 -8.66 -8.50 16.45
C LYS A 225 -9.94 -8.03 17.13
N HIS A 226 -11.09 -8.12 16.47
CA HIS A 226 -12.37 -7.78 17.08
C HIS A 226 -12.73 -8.74 18.22
N SER A 227 -12.36 -10.02 18.11
CA SER A 227 -12.54 -10.98 19.20
C SER A 227 -11.66 -10.68 20.43
N GLU A 228 -10.48 -10.09 20.23
CA GLU A 228 -9.60 -9.64 21.32
C GLU A 228 -10.07 -8.33 21.95
N LEU A 229 -10.51 -7.35 21.14
CA LEU A 229 -11.07 -6.08 21.62
C LEU A 229 -12.38 -6.28 22.40
N ALA A 230 -13.22 -7.24 21.99
CA ALA A 230 -14.43 -7.60 22.73
C ALA A 230 -14.11 -8.20 24.11
N LYS A 231 -12.99 -8.92 24.26
CA LYS A 231 -12.50 -9.41 25.56
C LYS A 231 -11.98 -8.26 26.43
N PHE A 232 -11.24 -7.32 25.83
CA PHE A 232 -10.66 -6.17 26.55
C PHE A 232 -11.71 -5.16 27.02
N SER A 233 -12.75 -4.92 26.21
CA SER A 233 -13.90 -4.07 26.53
C SER A 233 -14.71 -4.60 27.71
N ALA A 234 -14.78 -5.92 27.88
CA ALA A 234 -15.48 -6.54 29.01
C ALA A 234 -14.74 -6.37 30.35
N GLU A 235 -13.47 -5.97 30.35
CA GLU A 235 -12.61 -5.93 31.54
C GLU A 235 -12.32 -4.51 32.08
N ALA A 236 -12.66 -3.44 31.34
CA ALA A 236 -12.35 -2.06 31.74
C ALA A 236 -13.53 -1.36 32.47
N THR A 237 -13.30 -0.83 33.68
CA THR A 237 -14.31 -0.08 34.44
C THR A 237 -14.23 1.45 34.22
N PRO A 238 -15.37 2.19 34.26
CA PRO A 238 -15.46 3.60 33.82
C PRO A 238 -14.70 4.65 34.66
N ALA A 239 -14.07 4.26 35.76
CA ALA A 239 -13.46 5.20 36.70
C ALA A 239 -12.06 5.72 36.29
N ALA A 240 -11.43 5.12 35.27
CA ALA A 240 -10.05 5.45 34.89
C ALA A 240 -9.92 6.66 33.92
N GLU A 241 -10.96 6.99 33.16
CA GLU A 241 -10.87 8.01 32.09
C GLU A 241 -10.92 9.46 32.59
N THR A 242 -11.55 9.72 33.74
CA THR A 242 -11.75 11.08 34.28
C THR A 242 -10.53 11.66 35.01
N SER A 243 -9.55 10.84 35.41
CA SER A 243 -8.34 11.28 36.12
C SER A 243 -7.25 11.85 35.17
N SER A 244 -7.26 11.43 33.90
CA SER A 244 -6.22 11.76 32.92
C SER A 244 -6.48 13.12 32.25
N ALA A 245 -7.75 13.42 31.94
CA ALA A 245 -8.16 14.68 31.30
C ALA A 245 -7.97 15.91 32.22
N ASN A 246 -8.24 15.75 33.52
CA ASN A 246 -8.11 16.85 34.49
C ASN A 246 -6.65 17.21 34.80
N ARG A 247 -5.70 16.26 34.65
CA ARG A 247 -4.26 16.53 34.79
C ARG A 247 -3.68 17.31 33.61
N TYR A 248 -4.24 17.16 32.41
CA TYR A 248 -3.77 17.85 31.21
C TYR A 248 -4.23 19.32 31.17
N LEU A 249 -5.47 19.60 31.59
CA LEU A 249 -6.01 20.96 31.64
C LEU A 249 -5.35 21.84 32.72
N GLY A 250 -4.94 21.25 33.84
CA GLY A 250 -4.22 21.96 34.91
C GLY A 250 -2.80 22.40 34.51
N TRP A 251 -2.17 21.74 33.55
CA TRP A 251 -0.84 22.08 33.04
C TRP A 251 -0.88 23.30 32.09
N LEU A 252 -1.89 23.37 31.20
CA LEU A 252 -2.06 24.46 30.22
C LEU A 252 -2.38 25.83 30.86
N SER A 253 -3.03 25.85 32.02
CA SER A 253 -3.36 27.09 32.74
C SER A 253 -2.12 27.82 33.28
N LYS A 254 -0.98 27.15 33.47
CA LYS A 254 0.23 27.76 34.03
C LYS A 254 1.14 28.44 33.01
N GLU A 255 0.96 28.21 31.71
CA GLU A 255 1.81 28.78 30.65
C GLU A 255 1.28 30.09 30.04
N THR A 256 0.06 30.53 30.38
CA THR A 256 -0.60 31.66 29.70
C THR A 256 -0.59 33.00 30.44
N GLU A 257 -0.03 33.09 31.65
CA GLU A 257 0.03 34.35 32.42
C GLU A 257 1.16 35.33 32.00
N GLY A 258 1.93 35.05 30.94
CA GLY A 258 3.14 35.80 30.60
C GLY A 258 3.08 36.82 29.46
N LEU A 259 1.96 37.02 28.76
CA LEU A 259 1.95 37.81 27.51
C LEU A 259 0.83 38.87 27.46
N SER A 260 1.10 40.04 28.06
CA SER A 260 0.39 41.28 27.72
C SER A 260 1.28 42.20 26.89
N VAL A 261 0.90 42.51 25.65
CA VAL A 261 1.49 43.61 24.87
C VAL A 261 0.37 44.50 24.34
N GLY A 262 0.54 45.80 24.57
CA GLY A 262 -0.48 46.83 24.49
C GLY A 262 -0.95 47.23 23.10
N SER A 263 -2.13 47.83 23.14
CA SER A 263 -2.89 48.48 22.06
C SER A 263 -2.15 49.63 21.37
N LYS A 264 -2.33 49.76 20.04
CA LYS A 264 -2.62 51.03 19.34
C LYS A 264 -3.14 50.75 17.93
N GLY A 265 -4.34 51.24 17.65
CA GLY A 265 -5.11 50.91 16.45
C GLY A 265 -4.84 51.76 15.21
N ARG A 266 -5.31 51.25 14.07
CA ARG A 266 -5.71 52.02 12.87
C ARG A 266 -6.98 51.42 12.31
N LYS A 267 -8.02 52.26 12.15
CA LYS A 267 -9.27 51.93 11.45
C LYS A 267 -8.97 51.77 9.96
N ILE A 268 -9.34 50.62 9.38
CA ILE A 268 -9.40 50.43 7.93
C ILE A 268 -10.85 50.67 7.50
N LYS A 269 -10.99 51.46 6.43
CA LYS A 269 -12.22 51.94 5.81
C LYS A 269 -12.93 50.78 5.10
N GLU A 270 -14.20 50.55 5.40
CA GLU A 270 -15.05 49.57 4.70
C GLU A 270 -15.26 49.99 3.23
N VAL A 271 -15.14 49.01 2.32
CA VAL A 271 -15.50 49.10 0.90
C VAL A 271 -16.78 48.26 0.72
N PRO A 272 -17.82 48.75 0.03
CA PRO A 272 -19.09 48.04 -0.07
C PRO A 272 -18.96 46.83 -1.00
N MET A 273 -19.46 45.68 -0.52
CA MET A 273 -19.62 44.47 -1.32
C MET A 273 -20.94 44.52 -2.11
N HIS A 274 -20.84 44.45 -3.42
CA HIS A 274 -21.91 43.96 -4.31
C HIS A 274 -21.34 42.80 -5.13
N GLY A 275 -22.08 41.70 -5.23
CA GLY A 275 -21.75 40.59 -6.11
C GLY A 275 -22.29 39.25 -5.61
N ASP A 276 -23.38 38.81 -6.24
CA ASP A 276 -24.20 37.64 -5.92
C ASP A 276 -23.50 36.29 -6.18
N ALA A 277 -23.53 35.42 -5.19
CA ALA A 277 -23.68 33.96 -5.27
C ALA A 277 -23.65 33.42 -3.83
N GLU A 278 -24.81 33.07 -3.28
CA GLU A 278 -24.95 32.49 -1.94
C GLU A 278 -24.23 31.13 -1.87
N THR A 279 -22.98 31.16 -1.41
CA THR A 279 -22.34 30.01 -0.78
C THR A 279 -22.78 30.04 0.68
N PRO A 280 -23.31 28.95 1.29
CA PRO A 280 -23.66 28.97 2.70
C PRO A 280 -22.40 29.32 3.51
N ALA A 281 -22.43 30.48 4.17
CA ALA A 281 -21.36 30.91 5.05
C ALA A 281 -21.30 29.93 6.23
N VAL A 282 -20.30 29.06 6.23
CA VAL A 282 -19.97 28.26 7.41
C VAL A 282 -19.44 29.22 8.47
N ASP A 283 -20.15 29.33 9.59
CA ASP A 283 -19.79 30.20 10.72
C ASP A 283 -18.66 29.55 11.53
N PHE A 284 -17.52 30.25 11.65
CA PHE A 284 -16.27 29.76 12.27
C PHE A 284 -15.93 30.51 13.55
N THR A 285 -16.90 30.81 14.42
CA THR A 285 -16.68 31.56 15.67
C THR A 285 -15.81 30.86 16.72
N ASP A 286 -15.54 29.56 16.59
CA ASP A 286 -14.96 28.75 17.68
C ASP A 286 -13.42 28.82 17.83
N PHE A 287 -12.69 29.49 16.93
CA PHE A 287 -11.27 29.79 17.17
C PHE A 287 -11.08 31.19 17.75
N SER A 288 -10.28 31.34 18.82
CA SER A 288 -9.92 32.67 19.28
C SER A 288 -9.22 33.43 18.15
N ARG A 289 -9.54 34.72 17.97
CA ARG A 289 -8.91 35.59 16.96
C ARG A 289 -7.37 35.56 17.06
N GLY A 290 -6.83 35.36 18.26
CA GLY A 290 -5.40 35.21 18.52
C GLY A 290 -4.79 33.93 17.97
N GLN A 291 -5.47 32.78 18.09
CA GLN A 291 -4.98 31.50 17.52
C GLN A 291 -4.96 31.54 15.99
N ARG A 292 -6.00 32.10 15.36
CA ARG A 292 -6.04 32.29 13.90
C ARG A 292 -4.91 33.20 13.41
N VAL A 293 -4.75 34.37 14.03
CA VAL A 293 -3.73 35.35 13.63
C VAL A 293 -2.31 34.83 13.84
N MET A 294 -2.03 34.13 14.94
CA MET A 294 -0.69 33.60 15.23
C MET A 294 -0.30 32.44 14.30
N LEU A 295 -1.26 31.57 13.96
CA LEU A 295 -1.04 30.46 13.04
C LEU A 295 -0.81 30.99 11.61
N VAL A 296 -1.64 31.95 11.17
CA VAL A 296 -1.54 32.61 9.86
C VAL A 296 -0.26 33.46 9.75
N ASP A 297 0.16 34.19 10.79
CA ASP A 297 1.40 34.99 10.75
C ASP A 297 2.68 34.13 10.68
N LYS A 298 2.72 32.98 11.36
CA LYS A 298 3.84 32.03 11.29
C LYS A 298 3.90 31.28 9.96
N MET A 299 2.75 31.01 9.33
CA MET A 299 2.66 30.25 8.08
C MET A 299 2.78 31.12 6.83
N SER A 300 2.17 32.32 6.80
CA SER A 300 2.22 33.26 5.66
C SER A 300 3.63 33.74 5.32
N LYS A 301 4.54 33.77 6.29
CA LYS A 301 5.95 34.17 6.08
C LYS A 301 6.76 33.14 5.30
N ASN A 302 6.24 31.93 5.08
CA ASN A 302 7.01 30.84 4.51
C ASN A 302 6.30 30.05 3.41
N ALA A 303 5.11 30.38 2.89
CA ALA A 303 4.29 29.43 2.11
C ALA A 303 3.77 29.83 0.72
N ILE A 304 3.29 28.81 -0.02
CA ILE A 304 2.86 28.86 -1.43
C ILE A 304 1.71 29.87 -1.58
N ALA A 305 1.89 30.90 -2.40
CA ALA A 305 0.98 32.06 -2.47
C ALA A 305 -0.54 31.71 -2.57
N PRO A 306 -0.99 30.71 -3.35
CA PRO A 306 -2.41 30.35 -3.42
C PRO A 306 -2.97 29.54 -2.23
N LEU A 307 -2.17 28.74 -1.53
CA LEU A 307 -2.62 27.93 -0.37
C LEU A 307 -2.54 28.68 0.97
N ASN A 308 -2.00 29.89 0.98
CA ASN A 308 -1.89 30.75 2.17
C ASN A 308 -3.20 31.44 2.55
N ASN A 309 -4.20 31.34 1.69
CA ASN A 309 -5.48 31.97 1.93
C ASN A 309 -6.32 31.01 2.78
N GLU A 310 -6.56 31.36 4.05
CA GLU A 310 -7.50 30.65 4.94
C GLU A 310 -8.82 30.35 4.23
N ARG A 311 -9.32 31.30 3.42
CA ARG A 311 -10.52 31.11 2.61
C ARG A 311 -10.37 30.04 1.54
N ALA A 312 -9.19 29.94 0.92
CA ALA A 312 -8.92 28.92 -0.10
C ALA A 312 -8.80 27.53 0.53
N VAL A 313 -8.05 27.38 1.63
CA VAL A 313 -7.95 26.09 2.35
C VAL A 313 -9.30 25.66 2.93
N SER A 314 -10.03 26.60 3.53
CA SER A 314 -11.39 26.32 4.05
C SER A 314 -12.35 25.93 2.92
N GLY A 315 -12.25 26.58 1.75
CA GLY A 315 -13.04 26.22 0.57
C GLY A 315 -12.74 24.81 0.05
N LEU A 316 -11.46 24.43 0.01
CA LEU A 316 -11.06 23.07 -0.37
C LEU A 316 -11.58 22.03 0.62
N VAL A 317 -11.40 22.29 1.92
CA VAL A 317 -11.87 21.43 3.01
C VAL A 317 -13.40 21.28 2.94
N ALA A 318 -14.12 22.38 2.73
CA ALA A 318 -15.58 22.34 2.59
C ALA A 318 -16.01 21.54 1.36
N GLY A 319 -15.32 21.69 0.22
CA GLY A 319 -15.56 20.88 -0.97
C GLY A 319 -15.34 19.39 -0.72
N LEU A 320 -14.20 19.02 -0.15
CA LEU A 320 -13.89 17.63 0.22
C LEU A 320 -14.91 17.08 1.23
N GLN A 321 -15.32 17.89 2.21
CA GLN A 321 -16.29 17.47 3.21
C GLN A 321 -17.69 17.28 2.61
N LEU A 322 -18.13 18.17 1.73
CA LEU A 322 -19.41 18.05 1.02
C LEU A 322 -19.46 16.74 0.21
N GLU A 323 -18.38 16.40 -0.50
CA GLU A 323 -18.30 15.12 -1.21
C GLU A 323 -18.36 13.94 -0.24
N THR A 324 -17.63 13.99 0.88
CA THR A 324 -17.65 12.90 1.87
C THR A 324 -19.00 12.71 2.55
N GLN A 325 -19.81 13.76 2.68
CA GLN A 325 -21.17 13.62 3.20
C GLN A 325 -22.05 12.79 2.24
N GLN A 326 -21.80 12.85 0.93
CA GLN A 326 -22.50 12.00 -0.04
C GLN A 326 -22.14 10.53 0.10
N TRP A 327 -20.92 10.22 0.57
CA TRP A 327 -20.44 8.83 0.72
C TRP A 327 -21.20 8.03 1.76
N THR A 328 -21.81 8.70 2.75
CA THR A 328 -22.65 8.06 3.77
C THR A 328 -23.87 7.36 3.17
N LYS A 329 -24.28 7.71 1.94
CA LYS A 329 -25.39 7.04 1.22
C LYS A 329 -25.00 5.68 0.64
N GLN A 330 -23.70 5.41 0.49
CA GLN A 330 -23.16 4.13 0.00
C GLN A 330 -21.96 3.73 0.88
N PRO A 331 -22.21 3.16 2.07
CA PRO A 331 -21.15 2.82 3.01
C PRO A 331 -20.31 1.65 2.49
N LEU A 332 -19.18 1.96 1.86
CA LEU A 332 -18.19 0.97 1.42
C LEU A 332 -17.67 0.12 2.57
N LYS A 333 -17.65 0.65 3.79
CA LYS A 333 -17.27 -0.09 4.99
C LYS A 333 -18.21 -1.27 5.26
N ASN A 334 -19.52 -1.06 5.12
CA ASN A 334 -20.51 -2.12 5.29
C ASN A 334 -20.34 -3.17 4.20
N LEU A 335 -20.21 -2.72 2.94
CA LEU A 335 -20.00 -3.61 1.81
C LEU A 335 -18.69 -4.41 1.94
N SER A 336 -17.62 -3.79 2.45
CA SER A 336 -16.36 -4.47 2.75
C SER A 336 -16.55 -5.57 3.80
N THR A 337 -17.24 -5.25 4.88
CA THR A 337 -17.56 -6.21 5.97
C THR A 337 -18.44 -7.36 5.48
N GLU A 338 -19.46 -7.05 4.69
CA GLU A 338 -20.36 -8.03 4.08
C GLU A 338 -19.64 -8.96 3.10
N ILE A 339 -18.70 -8.42 2.34
CA ILE A 339 -17.89 -9.24 1.45
C ILE A 339 -17.08 -10.24 2.28
N GLY A 340 -16.51 -9.81 3.41
CA GLY A 340 -15.80 -10.73 4.28
C GLY A 340 -16.65 -11.77 4.96
N GLN A 341 -17.86 -11.40 5.36
CA GLN A 341 -18.86 -12.38 5.75
C GLN A 341 -19.16 -13.38 4.64
N THR A 342 -19.35 -12.91 3.41
CA THR A 342 -19.64 -13.78 2.27
C THR A 342 -18.46 -14.71 1.95
N ILE A 343 -17.21 -14.25 2.06
CA ILE A 343 -16.00 -15.06 1.87
C ILE A 343 -15.86 -16.12 2.96
N ASP A 344 -16.07 -15.76 4.22
CA ASP A 344 -16.02 -16.69 5.35
C ASP A 344 -17.14 -17.75 5.26
N ASP A 345 -18.35 -17.33 4.86
CA ASP A 345 -19.49 -18.24 4.66
C ASP A 345 -19.24 -19.17 3.46
N LEU A 346 -18.68 -18.67 2.36
CA LEU A 346 -18.26 -19.49 1.21
C LEU A 346 -17.22 -20.52 1.63
N THR A 347 -16.21 -20.11 2.38
CA THR A 347 -15.15 -21.00 2.87
C THR A 347 -15.72 -22.07 3.80
N THR A 348 -16.61 -21.68 4.72
CA THR A 348 -17.28 -22.60 5.63
C THR A 348 -18.21 -23.58 4.90
N GLY A 349 -18.96 -23.07 3.92
CA GLY A 349 -19.87 -23.87 3.10
C GLY A 349 -19.11 -24.88 2.23
N LEU A 350 -18.00 -24.45 1.61
CA LEU A 350 -17.09 -25.29 0.84
C LEU A 350 -16.49 -26.39 1.71
N HIS A 351 -16.10 -26.08 2.95
CA HIS A 351 -15.61 -27.07 3.91
C HIS A 351 -16.70 -28.08 4.29
N LYS A 352 -17.94 -27.63 4.57
CA LYS A 352 -19.07 -28.50 4.92
C LYS A 352 -19.51 -29.40 3.77
N SER A 353 -19.44 -28.91 2.53
CA SER A 353 -19.74 -29.68 1.32
C SER A 353 -18.57 -30.56 0.87
N LYS A 354 -17.49 -30.66 1.66
CA LYS A 354 -16.27 -31.41 1.29
C LYS A 354 -15.70 -31.00 -0.07
N GLY A 355 -15.80 -29.71 -0.40
CA GLY A 355 -15.33 -29.17 -1.68
C GLY A 355 -16.35 -29.22 -2.82
N GLU A 356 -17.53 -29.84 -2.64
CA GLU A 356 -18.53 -29.89 -3.69
C GLU A 356 -19.22 -28.53 -3.86
N ARG A 357 -19.26 -28.02 -5.09
CA ARG A 357 -19.94 -26.76 -5.44
C ARG A 357 -21.45 -27.00 -5.52
N THR A 358 -22.12 -26.81 -4.39
CA THR A 358 -23.59 -26.86 -4.34
C THR A 358 -24.20 -25.65 -5.06
N PRO A 359 -25.48 -25.72 -5.50
CA PRO A 359 -26.19 -24.57 -6.05
C PRO A 359 -26.17 -23.34 -5.11
N GLN A 360 -26.16 -23.58 -3.80
CA GLN A 360 -26.05 -22.54 -2.77
C GLN A 360 -24.68 -21.85 -2.81
N LEU A 361 -23.58 -22.61 -2.96
CA LEU A 361 -22.24 -22.04 -3.09
C LEU A 361 -22.08 -21.24 -4.38
N ALA A 362 -22.63 -21.72 -5.49
CA ALA A 362 -22.63 -20.98 -6.75
C ALA A 362 -23.40 -19.65 -6.65
N GLU A 363 -24.55 -19.65 -5.96
CA GLU A 363 -25.32 -18.43 -5.68
C GLU A 363 -24.52 -17.45 -4.80
N MET A 364 -23.81 -17.97 -3.77
CA MET A 364 -22.97 -17.16 -2.90
C MET A 364 -21.75 -16.56 -3.62
N GLU A 365 -21.11 -17.29 -4.53
CA GLU A 365 -20.02 -16.78 -5.38
C GLU A 365 -20.51 -15.67 -6.31
N GLN A 366 -21.70 -15.83 -6.90
CA GLN A 366 -22.31 -14.79 -7.72
C GLN A 366 -22.61 -13.54 -6.90
N LYS A 367 -23.17 -13.69 -5.69
CA LYS A 367 -23.38 -12.59 -4.74
C LYS A 367 -22.07 -11.92 -4.34
N LEU A 368 -21.03 -12.70 -4.05
CA LEU A 368 -19.70 -12.19 -3.74
C LEU A 368 -19.15 -11.35 -4.90
N SER A 369 -19.19 -11.88 -6.12
CA SER A 369 -18.70 -11.17 -7.31
C SER A 369 -19.44 -9.85 -7.52
N ALA A 370 -20.76 -9.85 -7.41
CA ALA A 370 -21.57 -8.63 -7.54
C ALA A 370 -21.24 -7.60 -6.45
N LYS A 371 -21.03 -8.05 -5.20
CA LYS A 371 -20.61 -7.17 -4.11
C LYS A 371 -19.20 -6.60 -4.34
N VAL A 372 -18.23 -7.42 -4.77
CA VAL A 372 -16.85 -6.98 -5.08
C VAL A 372 -16.86 -5.94 -6.20
N GLU A 373 -17.64 -6.15 -7.24
CA GLU A 373 -17.80 -5.19 -8.33
C GLU A 373 -18.39 -3.87 -7.83
N THR A 374 -19.48 -3.93 -7.06
CA THR A 374 -20.10 -2.74 -6.43
C THR A 374 -19.10 -2.00 -5.54
N PHE A 375 -18.28 -2.73 -4.80
CA PHE A 375 -17.25 -2.16 -3.92
C PHE A 375 -16.16 -1.43 -4.71
N ASN A 376 -15.65 -2.05 -5.78
CA ASN A 376 -14.65 -1.44 -6.64
C ASN A 376 -15.20 -0.20 -7.36
N GLN A 377 -16.43 -0.28 -7.87
CA GLN A 377 -17.12 0.87 -8.48
C GLN A 377 -17.26 2.03 -7.48
N GLY A 378 -17.63 1.74 -6.23
CA GLY A 378 -17.73 2.78 -5.22
C GLY A 378 -16.37 3.34 -4.78
N LEU A 379 -15.30 2.55 -4.75
CA LEU A 379 -13.93 3.05 -4.54
C LEU A 379 -13.51 4.02 -5.66
N THR A 380 -13.68 3.60 -6.92
CA THR A 380 -13.39 4.44 -8.09
C THR A 380 -14.19 5.72 -8.06
N ARG A 381 -15.51 5.65 -7.80
CA ARG A 381 -16.37 6.82 -7.69
C ARG A 381 -15.92 7.78 -6.59
N ARG A 382 -15.57 7.27 -5.40
CA ARG A 382 -15.06 8.13 -4.33
C ARG A 382 -13.74 8.79 -4.72
N ALA A 383 -12.82 8.08 -5.37
CA ALA A 383 -11.59 8.68 -5.88
C ALA A 383 -11.89 9.76 -6.93
N GLU A 384 -12.83 9.53 -7.84
CA GLU A 384 -13.29 10.54 -8.81
C GLU A 384 -13.92 11.76 -8.12
N ASP A 385 -14.72 11.57 -7.07
CA ASP A 385 -15.31 12.68 -6.29
C ASP A 385 -14.22 13.54 -5.64
N ILE A 386 -13.20 12.92 -5.03
CA ILE A 386 -12.05 13.64 -4.45
C ILE A 386 -11.29 14.39 -5.56
N GLU A 387 -11.05 13.73 -6.69
CA GLU A 387 -10.33 14.30 -7.83
C GLU A 387 -11.08 15.53 -8.36
N ASN A 388 -12.39 15.40 -8.54
CA ASN A 388 -13.27 16.47 -8.99
C ASN A 388 -13.29 17.62 -7.99
N ALA A 389 -13.36 17.35 -6.69
CA ALA A 389 -13.29 18.39 -5.66
C ALA A 389 -11.95 19.14 -5.66
N LEU A 390 -10.83 18.41 -5.74
CA LEU A 390 -9.49 18.99 -5.84
C LEU A 390 -9.33 19.83 -7.11
N ASN A 391 -9.80 19.31 -8.24
CA ASN A 391 -9.68 19.96 -9.55
C ASN A 391 -10.58 21.17 -9.67
N HIS A 392 -11.83 21.07 -9.20
CA HIS A 392 -12.75 22.19 -9.15
C HIS A 392 -12.18 23.32 -8.29
N TRP A 393 -11.73 22.99 -7.07
CA TRP A 393 -11.06 23.96 -6.22
C TRP A 393 -9.83 24.55 -6.89
N GLY A 394 -8.96 23.70 -7.46
CA GLY A 394 -7.76 24.11 -8.17
C GLY A 394 -8.06 25.08 -9.31
N GLU A 395 -9.10 24.81 -10.11
CA GLU A 395 -9.55 25.68 -11.20
C GLU A 395 -9.98 27.06 -10.67
N THR A 396 -10.71 27.14 -9.55
CA THR A 396 -11.06 28.44 -8.94
C THR A 396 -9.84 29.25 -8.49
N GLN A 397 -8.73 28.58 -8.20
CA GLN A 397 -7.46 29.18 -7.77
C GLN A 397 -6.42 29.27 -8.91
N ASN A 398 -6.80 28.90 -10.15
CA ASN A 398 -5.89 28.80 -11.30
C ASN A 398 -4.65 27.89 -11.03
N LEU A 399 -4.88 26.77 -10.36
CA LEU A 399 -3.91 25.74 -10.01
C LEU A 399 -3.95 24.56 -11.01
N PRO A 400 -2.88 23.73 -11.08
CA PRO A 400 -2.90 22.52 -11.91
C PRO A 400 -4.00 21.55 -11.52
N ARG A 401 -4.66 20.93 -12.51
CA ARG A 401 -5.48 19.74 -12.23
C ARG A 401 -4.56 18.58 -11.83
N VAL A 402 -5.05 17.68 -11.00
CA VAL A 402 -4.42 16.43 -10.62
C VAL A 402 -5.28 15.25 -11.03
N GLY A 403 -4.62 14.14 -11.35
CA GLY A 403 -5.26 12.83 -11.36
C GLY A 403 -5.19 12.18 -9.99
N LEU A 404 -6.19 11.39 -9.63
CA LEU A 404 -6.14 10.46 -8.51
C LEU A 404 -6.03 9.02 -8.98
N LEU A 405 -5.17 8.28 -8.30
CA LEU A 405 -5.00 6.86 -8.55
C LEU A 405 -5.11 6.09 -7.25
N ILE A 406 -6.01 5.12 -7.20
CA ILE A 406 -6.06 4.17 -6.08
C ILE A 406 -4.88 3.22 -6.24
N ALA A 407 -3.97 3.22 -5.27
CA ALA A 407 -2.79 2.35 -5.30
C ALA A 407 -3.02 1.11 -4.45
N ASP A 408 -2.60 -0.04 -4.97
CA ASP A 408 -2.65 -1.34 -4.27
C ASP A 408 -1.53 -1.47 -3.20
N THR A 409 -1.16 -0.37 -2.54
CA THR A 409 -0.09 -0.34 -1.54
C THR A 409 -0.69 -0.26 -0.13
N PRO A 410 -0.64 -1.34 0.68
CA PRO A 410 -1.17 -1.34 2.04
C PRO A 410 -0.53 -0.25 2.91
N GLY A 411 -1.35 0.45 3.69
CA GLY A 411 -0.87 1.52 4.59
C GLY A 411 -0.45 2.81 3.89
N LEU A 412 -0.55 2.89 2.55
CA LEU A 412 -0.39 4.17 1.86
C LEU A 412 -1.59 5.07 2.16
N GLN A 413 -1.35 6.27 2.69
CA GLN A 413 -2.41 7.27 2.84
C GLN A 413 -2.55 8.07 1.55
N ALA A 414 -1.56 8.89 1.22
CA ALA A 414 -1.45 9.55 -0.07
C ALA A 414 0.04 9.71 -0.46
N GLN A 415 0.34 9.80 -1.75
CA GLN A 415 1.67 10.08 -2.28
C GLN A 415 1.60 10.73 -3.67
N CYS A 416 2.30 11.84 -3.86
CA CYS A 416 2.49 12.45 -5.17
C CYS A 416 3.45 11.63 -6.04
N LEU A 417 3.00 11.30 -7.26
CA LEU A 417 3.84 10.72 -8.30
C LEU A 417 4.55 11.81 -9.08
N LYS A 418 5.84 11.99 -8.77
CA LYS A 418 6.69 13.03 -9.36
C LYS A 418 6.66 13.05 -10.88
N GLY A 419 6.40 14.22 -11.44
CA GLY A 419 6.36 14.47 -12.88
C GLY A 419 5.11 13.93 -13.58
N LYS A 420 4.12 13.41 -12.84
CA LYS A 420 2.89 12.86 -13.45
C LYS A 420 1.65 13.70 -13.20
N GLY A 421 1.69 14.61 -12.23
CA GLY A 421 0.47 15.31 -11.78
C GLY A 421 -0.58 14.37 -11.20
N ILE A 422 -0.15 13.25 -10.61
CA ILE A 422 -1.03 12.23 -10.04
C ILE A 422 -0.75 12.10 -8.56
N ILE A 423 -1.79 12.08 -7.72
CA ILE A 423 -1.69 11.69 -6.32
C ILE A 423 -2.24 10.26 -6.20
N GLN A 424 -1.40 9.36 -5.70
CA GLN A 424 -1.80 8.02 -5.32
C GLN A 424 -2.43 8.05 -3.93
N ILE A 425 -3.53 7.34 -3.74
CA ILE A 425 -4.21 7.19 -2.44
C ILE A 425 -4.38 5.69 -2.18
N GLY A 426 -4.11 5.23 -0.97
CA GLY A 426 -4.37 3.83 -0.62
C GLY A 426 -5.85 3.58 -0.33
N PRO A 427 -6.35 2.35 -0.54
CA PRO A 427 -7.76 2.01 -0.35
C PRO A 427 -8.22 2.26 1.08
N ASP A 428 -7.36 2.03 2.07
CA ASP A 428 -7.68 2.17 3.50
C ASP A 428 -8.18 3.58 3.85
N GLY A 429 -7.67 4.61 3.17
CA GLY A 429 -8.09 6.00 3.38
C GLY A 429 -9.47 6.31 2.79
N ILE A 430 -9.88 5.61 1.72
CA ILE A 430 -11.11 5.92 0.95
C ILE A 430 -12.29 5.06 1.43
N ILE A 431 -12.04 3.90 2.04
CA ILE A 431 -13.09 2.96 2.49
C ILE A 431 -13.96 3.55 3.62
N GLY A 432 -13.39 4.42 4.46
CA GLY A 432 -14.12 5.04 5.57
C GLY A 432 -15.41 5.75 5.13
N ASP A 433 -16.45 5.73 5.96
CA ASP A 433 -17.73 6.39 5.64
C ASP A 433 -17.59 7.92 5.53
N LYS A 434 -16.47 8.45 6.02
CA LYS A 434 -16.00 9.81 5.87
C LYS A 434 -14.50 9.80 5.62
N MET A 435 -13.98 10.83 4.97
CA MET A 435 -12.55 11.06 4.90
C MET A 435 -12.03 11.45 6.29
N SER A 436 -10.93 10.83 6.74
CA SER A 436 -10.32 11.22 8.01
C SER A 436 -9.59 12.57 7.87
N PRO A 437 -9.49 13.36 8.95
CA PRO A 437 -8.71 14.59 8.94
C PRO A 437 -7.24 14.36 8.52
N GLU A 438 -6.67 13.22 8.89
CA GLU A 438 -5.32 12.81 8.47
C GLU A 438 -5.24 12.58 6.96
N LEU A 439 -6.25 11.97 6.33
CA LEU A 439 -6.24 11.78 4.89
C LEU A 439 -6.38 13.11 4.15
N VAL A 440 -7.24 14.02 4.63
CA VAL A 440 -7.34 15.39 4.06
C VAL A 440 -5.99 16.09 4.13
N GLU A 441 -5.33 16.08 5.29
CA GLU A 441 -3.98 16.63 5.47
C GLU A 441 -3.01 16.09 4.44
N LYS A 442 -2.98 14.76 4.27
CA LYS A 442 -2.07 14.10 3.33
C LYS A 442 -2.40 14.46 1.89
N ILE A 443 -3.66 14.43 1.47
CA ILE A 443 -4.03 14.79 0.09
C ILE A 443 -3.64 16.24 -0.22
N VAL A 444 -3.92 17.18 0.68
CA VAL A 444 -3.57 18.60 0.48
C VAL A 444 -2.05 18.80 0.47
N HIS A 445 -1.35 18.10 1.36
CA HIS A 445 0.11 18.06 1.36
C HIS A 445 0.63 17.59 0.00
N GLU A 446 0.21 16.42 -0.49
CA GLU A 446 0.64 15.87 -1.78
C GLU A 446 0.24 16.75 -2.98
N TYR A 447 -0.92 17.41 -2.92
CA TYR A 447 -1.34 18.37 -3.95
C TYR A 447 -0.41 19.58 -4.02
N SER A 448 0.11 20.04 -2.88
CA SER A 448 1.10 21.11 -2.86
C SER A 448 2.39 20.72 -3.61
N HIS A 449 2.78 19.44 -3.58
CA HIS A 449 3.90 18.96 -4.40
C HIS A 449 3.61 19.13 -5.89
N VAL A 450 2.40 18.81 -6.35
CA VAL A 450 2.02 18.99 -7.76
C VAL A 450 2.02 20.46 -8.18
N ILE A 451 1.56 21.37 -7.32
CA ILE A 451 1.60 22.82 -7.57
C ILE A 451 3.04 23.29 -7.82
N GLN A 452 3.99 22.79 -7.03
CA GLN A 452 5.38 23.18 -7.18
C GLN A 452 6.05 22.60 -8.43
N GLU A 453 5.78 21.34 -8.76
CA GLU A 453 6.24 20.75 -10.01
C GLU A 453 5.69 21.54 -11.21
N ASN A 454 4.41 21.92 -11.17
CA ASN A 454 3.80 22.76 -12.20
C ASN A 454 4.53 24.10 -12.35
N GLN A 455 4.78 24.83 -11.27
CA GLN A 455 5.50 26.11 -11.32
C GLN A 455 6.92 25.96 -11.87
N THR A 456 7.61 24.89 -11.48
CA THR A 456 8.97 24.60 -11.95
C THR A 456 8.97 24.32 -13.45
N ILE A 457 8.04 23.49 -13.93
CA ILE A 457 7.89 23.17 -15.35
C ILE A 457 7.48 24.43 -16.15
N ARG A 458 6.55 25.24 -15.65
CA ARG A 458 6.16 26.51 -16.30
C ARG A 458 7.34 27.47 -16.46
N ARG A 459 8.25 27.53 -15.48
CA ARG A 459 9.48 28.30 -15.59
C ARG A 459 10.40 27.74 -16.68
N MET A 460 10.59 26.43 -16.73
CA MET A 460 11.38 25.79 -17.80
C MET A 460 10.77 26.05 -19.19
N MET A 461 9.43 26.08 -19.29
CA MET A 461 8.70 26.45 -20.49
C MET A 461 8.94 27.92 -20.88
N ASP A 462 8.95 28.85 -19.93
CA ASP A 462 9.25 30.26 -20.15
C ASP A 462 10.67 30.47 -20.67
N GLU A 463 11.65 29.79 -20.08
CA GLU A 463 13.06 29.83 -20.49
C GLU A 463 13.28 29.30 -21.91
N ARG A 464 12.44 28.35 -22.34
CA ARG A 464 12.47 27.78 -23.70
C ARG A 464 11.54 28.48 -24.68
N GLY A 465 10.88 29.57 -24.29
CA GLY A 465 9.96 30.31 -25.15
C GLY A 465 8.78 29.46 -25.65
N VAL A 466 8.31 28.50 -24.85
CA VAL A 466 7.15 27.67 -25.20
C VAL A 466 5.91 28.55 -25.31
N GLY A 467 5.18 28.43 -26.43
CA GLY A 467 3.90 29.11 -26.68
C GLY A 467 2.72 28.36 -26.04
N MET A 468 1.63 28.19 -26.79
CA MET A 468 0.45 27.45 -26.31
C MET A 468 0.58 25.92 -26.43
N LYS A 469 1.42 25.43 -27.35
CA LYS A 469 1.67 24.00 -27.57
C LYS A 469 3.18 23.74 -27.52
N LEU A 470 3.54 22.59 -26.98
CA LEU A 470 4.91 22.10 -26.95
C LEU A 470 5.28 21.49 -28.32
N THR A 471 6.43 21.85 -28.85
CA THR A 471 7.07 21.05 -29.91
C THR A 471 7.79 19.86 -29.30
N GLU A 472 8.06 18.83 -30.11
CA GLU A 472 8.79 17.64 -29.64
C GLU A 472 10.19 17.99 -29.09
N SER A 473 10.88 18.95 -29.71
CA SER A 473 12.17 19.46 -29.23
C SER A 473 12.03 20.17 -27.88
N GLN A 474 10.99 20.99 -27.69
CA GLN A 474 10.72 21.65 -26.41
C GLN A 474 10.38 20.65 -25.31
N ARG A 475 9.52 19.67 -25.61
CA ARG A 475 9.14 18.57 -24.71
C ARG A 475 10.34 17.76 -24.25
N SER A 476 11.13 17.25 -25.18
CA SER A 476 12.37 16.52 -24.90
C SER A 476 13.34 17.37 -24.06
N GLY A 477 13.47 18.65 -24.38
CA GLY A 477 14.31 19.57 -23.63
C GLY A 477 13.84 19.85 -22.20
N ILE A 478 12.53 19.95 -21.97
CA ILE A 478 11.96 20.09 -20.63
C ILE A 478 12.13 18.79 -19.84
N LYS A 479 11.82 17.63 -20.45
CA LYS A 479 12.03 16.32 -19.80
C LYS A 479 13.48 16.13 -19.36
N SER A 480 14.44 16.46 -20.22
CA SER A 480 15.86 16.36 -19.91
C SER A 480 16.28 17.28 -18.76
N ASN A 481 15.85 18.55 -18.78
CA ASN A 481 16.14 19.50 -17.69
C ASN A 481 15.51 19.05 -16.37
N TYR A 482 14.26 18.60 -16.43
CA TYR A 482 13.53 18.08 -15.27
C TYR A 482 14.21 16.83 -14.70
N LYS A 483 14.57 15.85 -15.53
CA LYS A 483 15.27 14.64 -15.09
C LYS A 483 16.61 14.93 -14.45
N LYS A 484 17.39 15.86 -15.01
CA LYS A 484 18.66 16.29 -14.42
C LYS A 484 18.46 16.87 -13.02
N GLN A 485 17.34 17.53 -12.79
CA GLN A 485 17.04 18.20 -11.53
C GLN A 485 16.36 17.29 -10.50
N PHE A 486 15.47 16.37 -10.91
CA PHE A 486 14.60 15.61 -10.02
C PHE A 486 14.80 14.09 -10.07
N GLY A 487 15.59 13.59 -11.03
CA GLY A 487 15.84 12.16 -11.21
C GLY A 487 14.73 11.38 -11.91
N SER A 488 13.57 11.99 -12.17
CA SER A 488 12.45 11.42 -12.93
C SER A 488 12.14 12.24 -14.18
N GLU A 489 11.49 11.65 -15.18
CA GLU A 489 10.99 12.40 -16.35
C GLU A 489 9.50 12.67 -16.17
N PRO A 490 9.03 13.90 -16.50
CA PRO A 490 7.61 14.20 -16.50
C PRO A 490 6.93 13.49 -17.68
N THR A 491 5.66 13.11 -17.50
CA THR A 491 4.85 12.50 -18.56
C THR A 491 4.43 13.54 -19.60
N ASP A 492 4.09 13.07 -20.80
CA ASP A 492 3.70 13.96 -21.88
C ASP A 492 2.36 14.62 -21.65
N GLU A 493 1.44 13.86 -21.06
CA GLU A 493 0.12 14.31 -20.65
C GLU A 493 0.23 15.43 -19.63
N PHE A 494 1.13 15.30 -18.64
CA PHE A 494 1.32 16.33 -17.62
C PHE A 494 1.94 17.60 -18.22
N LEU A 495 2.95 17.47 -19.10
CA LEU A 495 3.52 18.62 -19.81
C LEU A 495 2.48 19.35 -20.67
N ASP A 496 1.64 18.61 -21.39
CA ASP A 496 0.61 19.19 -22.25
C ASP A 496 -0.49 19.88 -21.45
N GLN A 497 -0.90 19.28 -20.34
CA GLN A 497 -1.83 19.88 -19.40
C GLN A 497 -1.29 21.22 -18.86
N ILE A 498 -0.02 21.26 -18.45
CA ILE A 498 0.63 22.48 -17.95
C ILE A 498 0.70 23.55 -19.05
N ALA A 499 1.09 23.17 -20.26
CA ALA A 499 1.19 24.09 -21.39
C ALA A 499 -0.19 24.67 -21.79
N SER A 500 -1.23 23.82 -21.77
CA SER A 500 -2.61 24.21 -22.07
C SER A 500 -3.16 25.18 -21.04
N ASN A 501 -3.04 24.86 -19.75
CA ASN A 501 -3.52 25.70 -18.64
C ASN A 501 -2.81 27.06 -18.59
N ARG A 502 -1.56 27.12 -19.03
CA ARG A 502 -0.78 28.35 -19.12
C ARG A 502 -1.33 29.32 -20.16
N GLN A 503 -1.96 28.84 -21.24
CA GLN A 503 -2.44 29.65 -22.36
C GLN A 503 -1.39 30.63 -22.92
N GLY A 504 -0.11 30.20 -22.96
CA GLY A 504 1.02 31.02 -23.40
C GLY A 504 1.47 32.13 -22.42
N ARG A 505 0.74 32.39 -21.32
CA ARG A 505 1.08 33.42 -20.35
C ARG A 505 2.37 33.06 -19.60
N LYS A 506 3.36 33.94 -19.64
CA LYS A 506 4.59 33.76 -18.84
C LYS A 506 4.27 33.89 -17.36
N LEU A 507 5.06 33.21 -16.51
CA LEU A 507 5.01 33.42 -15.07
C LEU A 507 5.37 34.89 -14.76
N SER A 508 4.61 35.48 -13.86
CA SER A 508 4.93 36.79 -13.28
C SER A 508 6.29 36.77 -12.59
N LEU A 509 6.85 37.95 -12.26
CA LEU A 509 8.14 38.00 -11.56
C LEU A 509 8.10 37.26 -10.21
N SER A 510 7.02 37.43 -9.44
CA SER A 510 6.83 36.74 -8.16
C SER A 510 6.75 35.22 -8.34
N GLU A 511 5.95 34.74 -9.28
CA GLU A 511 5.83 33.29 -9.56
C GLU A 511 7.16 32.70 -10.05
N ARG A 512 7.95 33.43 -10.84
CA ARG A 512 9.29 32.98 -11.26
C ARG A 512 10.27 32.88 -10.09
N LEU A 513 10.22 33.83 -9.16
CA LEU A 513 11.05 33.80 -7.95
C LEU A 513 10.63 32.64 -7.03
N GLU A 514 9.33 32.38 -6.91
CA GLU A 514 8.79 31.25 -6.17
C GLU A 514 9.20 29.91 -6.80
N ALA A 515 9.03 29.76 -8.12
CA ALA A 515 9.49 28.58 -8.86
C ALA A 515 11.00 28.31 -8.67
N ARG A 516 11.84 29.36 -8.66
CA ARG A 516 13.27 29.24 -8.36
C ARG A 516 13.56 28.84 -6.92
N ARG A 517 12.79 29.36 -5.95
CA ARG A 517 12.91 28.94 -4.54
C ARG A 517 12.54 27.46 -4.39
N ASN A 518 11.48 27.01 -5.06
CA ASN A 518 11.06 25.61 -5.07
C ASN A 518 12.16 24.73 -5.68
N GLU A 519 12.69 25.13 -6.84
CA GLU A 519 13.83 24.45 -7.48
C GLU A 519 15.06 24.35 -6.56
N ALA A 520 15.47 25.46 -5.93
CA ALA A 520 16.62 25.49 -5.05
C ALA A 520 16.40 24.63 -3.81
N SER A 521 15.18 24.63 -3.25
CA SER A 521 14.82 23.77 -2.12
C SER A 521 14.90 22.29 -2.50
N ILE A 522 14.47 21.92 -3.70
CA ILE A 522 14.50 20.51 -4.14
C ILE A 522 15.93 20.08 -4.51
N ALA A 523 16.71 20.96 -5.15
CA ALA A 523 18.13 20.70 -5.40
C ALA A 523 18.92 20.58 -4.09
N ASN A 524 18.66 21.46 -3.11
CA ASN A 524 19.25 21.37 -1.78
C ASN A 524 18.79 20.10 -1.06
N TYR A 525 17.54 19.65 -1.20
CA TYR A 525 17.10 18.37 -0.65
C TYR A 525 17.88 17.17 -1.21
N LEU A 526 18.13 17.16 -2.52
CA LEU A 526 18.91 16.09 -3.16
C LEU A 526 20.40 16.14 -2.77
N ASN A 527 20.92 17.31 -2.37
CA ASN A 527 22.32 17.55 -2.06
C ASN A 527 22.65 17.59 -0.55
N GLU A 528 21.71 18.01 0.30
CA GLU A 528 21.87 18.05 1.75
C GLU A 528 21.80 16.62 2.28
N LYS A 529 22.80 16.28 3.08
CA LYS A 529 23.05 14.96 3.64
C LYS A 529 22.15 14.50 4.81
N PRO A 530 21.05 15.15 5.27
CA PRO A 530 20.16 14.55 6.27
C PRO A 530 19.58 13.19 5.84
N LEU A 531 19.47 12.98 4.52
CA LEU A 531 19.12 11.70 3.90
C LEU A 531 20.20 10.62 3.98
N ILE A 532 21.41 10.90 4.48
CA ILE A 532 22.39 9.83 4.77
C ILE A 532 22.02 9.14 6.08
N ALA A 533 21.46 9.88 7.05
CA ALA A 533 21.09 9.35 8.34
C ALA A 533 19.82 8.51 8.28
N ARG A 534 18.80 8.88 7.49
CA ARG A 534 17.54 8.13 7.45
C ARG A 534 17.70 6.68 6.95
N PRO A 535 18.40 6.38 5.84
CA PRO A 535 18.74 5.01 5.46
C PRO A 535 19.59 4.28 6.51
N ALA A 536 20.48 5.00 7.22
CA ALA A 536 21.27 4.41 8.30
C ALA A 536 20.42 4.09 9.56
N ILE A 537 19.49 4.97 9.93
CA ILE A 537 18.54 4.82 11.04
C ILE A 537 17.49 3.75 10.72
N ASP A 538 16.89 3.81 9.52
CA ASP A 538 15.96 2.79 9.02
C ASP A 538 16.70 1.44 8.89
N GLY A 539 17.98 1.45 8.50
CA GLY A 539 18.86 0.29 8.49
C GLY A 539 19.15 -0.27 9.89
N MET A 540 19.43 0.57 10.89
CA MET A 540 19.62 0.16 12.28
C MET A 540 18.31 -0.36 12.90
N LEU A 541 17.17 0.30 12.66
CA LEU A 541 15.85 -0.17 13.08
C LEU A 541 15.53 -1.52 12.44
N GLY A 542 15.88 -1.70 11.16
CA GLY A 542 15.78 -2.98 10.47
C GLY A 542 16.67 -4.06 11.10
N GLN A 543 17.89 -3.72 11.54
CA GLN A 543 18.82 -4.65 12.20
C GLN A 543 18.45 -4.96 13.65
N MET A 544 17.71 -4.09 14.32
CA MET A 544 17.23 -4.33 15.69
C MET A 544 16.08 -5.34 15.74
N GLN A 545 15.25 -5.39 14.70
CA GLN A 545 14.07 -6.24 14.68
C GLN A 545 14.41 -7.74 14.87
N PRO A 546 15.44 -8.31 14.20
CA PRO A 546 15.91 -9.67 14.46
C PRO A 546 16.42 -9.89 15.89
N VAL A 547 17.05 -8.87 16.49
CA VAL A 547 17.59 -8.97 17.85
C VAL A 547 16.45 -9.03 18.88
N VAL A 548 15.37 -8.28 18.66
CA VAL A 548 14.17 -8.31 19.51
C VAL A 548 13.39 -9.61 19.32
N SER A 549 13.26 -10.13 18.10
CA SER A 549 12.55 -11.38 17.86
C SER A 549 13.26 -12.58 18.47
N LEU A 550 14.59 -12.61 18.45
CA LEU A 550 15.38 -13.68 19.07
C LEU A 550 15.10 -13.77 20.57
N LEU A 551 14.87 -12.67 21.27
CA LEU A 551 14.56 -12.71 22.70
C LEU A 551 13.22 -13.38 23.04
N GLY A 552 12.27 -13.43 22.11
CA GLY A 552 10.99 -14.12 22.33
C GLY A 552 11.05 -15.64 22.12
N GLU A 553 12.17 -16.18 21.65
CA GLU A 553 12.35 -17.60 21.37
C GLU A 553 12.92 -18.36 22.58
N GLN A 554 12.54 -19.63 22.75
CA GLN A 554 13.26 -20.51 23.67
C GLN A 554 14.75 -20.59 23.25
N ASN A 555 15.65 -20.25 24.18
CA ASN A 555 17.11 -20.11 23.97
C ASN A 555 17.55 -18.87 23.17
N GLY A 556 16.68 -17.86 23.07
CA GLY A 556 16.94 -16.60 22.39
C GLY A 556 18.26 -15.93 22.71
N ILE A 557 18.60 -15.84 24.01
CA ILE A 557 19.83 -15.21 24.49
C ILE A 557 21.08 -15.94 24.00
N ALA A 558 21.07 -17.28 24.02
CA ALA A 558 22.21 -18.08 23.57
C ALA A 558 22.42 -17.95 22.05
N ARG A 559 21.32 -17.87 21.27
CA ARG A 559 21.38 -17.61 19.83
C ARG A 559 21.89 -16.19 19.55
N LEU A 560 21.46 -15.21 20.33
CA LEU A 560 21.91 -13.83 20.21
C LEU A 560 23.41 -13.68 20.55
N GLN A 561 23.90 -14.37 21.59
CA GLN A 561 25.33 -14.46 21.92
C GLN A 561 26.14 -15.05 20.76
N SER A 562 25.66 -16.15 20.17
CA SER A 562 26.27 -16.77 19.00
C SER A 562 26.30 -15.82 17.80
N SER A 563 25.20 -15.11 17.52
CA SER A 563 25.13 -14.12 16.45
C SER A 563 26.03 -12.90 16.68
N LEU A 564 26.17 -12.41 17.92
CA LEU A 564 27.12 -11.32 18.26
C LEU A 564 28.58 -11.72 18.01
N THR A 565 28.89 -13.00 18.22
CA THR A 565 30.24 -13.54 18.04
C THR A 565 30.55 -13.81 16.56
N ASN A 566 29.54 -14.27 15.81
CA ASN A 566 29.71 -14.78 14.45
C ASN A 566 29.27 -13.81 13.32
N SER A 567 28.45 -12.78 13.60
CA SER A 567 27.94 -11.85 12.60
C SER A 567 28.78 -10.56 12.48
N ARG A 568 28.89 -10.02 11.26
CA ARG A 568 29.69 -8.82 10.90
C ARG A 568 28.82 -7.66 10.39
N GLY A 569 27.67 -7.43 11.03
CA GLY A 569 26.76 -6.32 10.71
C GLY A 569 27.09 -5.02 11.48
N PRO A 570 26.72 -3.84 10.97
CA PRO A 570 26.93 -2.55 11.64
C PRO A 570 26.44 -2.51 13.09
N LEU A 571 25.24 -3.03 13.38
CA LEU A 571 24.70 -3.12 14.74
C LEU A 571 25.57 -4.00 15.66
N PHE A 572 26.00 -5.17 15.18
CA PHE A 572 26.84 -6.11 15.94
C PHE A 572 28.27 -5.59 16.14
N ASP A 573 28.81 -4.84 15.18
CA ASP A 573 30.09 -4.16 15.33
C ASP A 573 30.01 -3.05 16.38
N VAL A 574 28.90 -2.31 16.44
CA VAL A 574 28.66 -1.30 17.48
C VAL A 574 28.46 -1.95 18.85
N MET A 575 27.60 -2.97 18.97
CA MET A 575 27.38 -3.71 20.22
C MET A 575 28.68 -4.39 20.73
N ALA A 576 29.52 -4.87 19.83
CA ALA A 576 30.81 -5.45 20.18
C ALA A 576 31.90 -4.40 20.48
N GLY A 577 31.61 -3.11 20.31
CA GLY A 577 32.56 -2.00 20.50
C GLY A 577 33.62 -1.87 19.41
N ARG A 578 33.44 -2.55 18.27
CA ARG A 578 34.39 -2.61 17.14
C ARG A 578 34.24 -1.43 16.17
N LYS A 579 33.05 -0.83 16.08
CA LYS A 579 32.79 0.39 15.30
C LYS A 579 32.05 1.41 16.15
N SER A 580 32.26 2.69 15.80
CA SER A 580 31.45 3.79 16.30
C SER A 580 30.53 4.29 15.21
N LEU A 581 29.37 4.83 15.58
CA LEU A 581 28.44 5.50 14.67
C LEU A 581 28.93 6.90 14.24
N ASN A 582 30.17 7.27 14.63
CA ASN A 582 30.94 8.46 14.25
C ASN A 582 30.33 9.25 13.08
N GLY A 583 29.59 10.32 13.42
CA GLY A 583 28.97 11.24 12.47
C GLY A 583 27.43 11.30 12.53
N LEU A 584 26.77 10.33 13.15
CA LEU A 584 25.34 10.41 13.46
C LEU A 584 25.15 10.91 14.90
N PRO A 585 24.13 11.75 15.20
CA PRO A 585 23.87 12.25 16.56
C PRO A 585 23.30 11.18 17.51
N LEU A 586 23.69 9.90 17.34
CA LEU A 586 23.13 8.71 17.99
C LEU A 586 23.87 8.29 19.26
N GLY A 587 24.52 9.23 19.98
CA GLY A 587 25.43 8.91 21.10
C GLY A 587 24.81 7.97 22.15
N ASN A 588 23.57 8.25 22.56
CA ASN A 588 22.84 7.43 23.55
C ASN A 588 22.53 6.02 23.02
N VAL A 589 22.23 5.89 21.71
CA VAL A 589 21.97 4.60 21.07
C VAL A 589 23.24 3.76 21.02
N GLU A 590 24.38 4.38 20.68
CA GLU A 590 25.67 3.69 20.62
C GLU A 590 26.12 3.15 21.98
N GLU A 591 25.98 3.96 23.03
CA GLU A 591 26.31 3.58 24.40
C GLU A 591 25.41 2.44 24.90
N ARG A 592 24.09 2.55 24.72
CA ARG A 592 23.14 1.49 25.09
C ARG A 592 23.39 0.19 24.33
N LEU A 593 23.71 0.27 23.05
CA LEU A 593 24.08 -0.91 22.26
C LEU A 593 25.37 -1.56 22.76
N ARG A 594 26.38 -0.77 23.15
CA ARG A 594 27.59 -1.32 23.79
C ARG A 594 27.29 -1.98 25.14
N ASN A 595 26.48 -1.35 25.97
CA ASN A 595 26.07 -1.90 27.26
C ASN A 595 25.31 -3.22 27.08
N LEU A 596 24.39 -3.27 26.11
CA LEU A 596 23.69 -4.49 25.72
C LEU A 596 24.67 -5.59 25.29
N GLY A 597 25.67 -5.26 24.46
CA GLY A 597 26.71 -6.19 24.05
C GLY A 597 27.55 -6.74 25.21
N GLN A 598 27.84 -5.91 26.22
CA GLN A 598 28.54 -6.35 27.44
C GLN A 598 27.66 -7.26 28.31
N MET A 599 26.40 -6.89 28.52
CA MET A 599 25.41 -7.71 29.24
C MET A 599 25.30 -9.09 28.60
N ILE A 600 25.16 -9.14 27.27
CA ILE A 600 25.05 -10.38 26.52
C ILE A 600 26.36 -11.20 26.61
N LYS A 601 27.54 -10.59 26.49
CA LYS A 601 28.83 -11.31 26.60
C LYS A 601 29.12 -11.87 27.99
N SER A 602 28.74 -11.14 29.04
CA SER A 602 28.96 -11.58 30.42
C SER A 602 28.09 -12.78 30.81
N GLY A 603 26.96 -12.99 30.12
CA GLY A 603 26.01 -14.05 30.42
C GLY A 603 25.31 -13.90 31.79
N THR A 604 25.49 -12.76 32.47
CA THR A 604 24.96 -12.51 33.82
C THR A 604 23.64 -11.74 33.80
N ALA A 605 23.22 -11.21 32.66
CA ALA A 605 21.99 -10.43 32.55
C ALA A 605 20.78 -11.33 32.30
N GLU A 606 19.74 -11.15 33.11
CA GLU A 606 18.44 -11.80 32.89
C GLU A 606 17.76 -11.25 31.62
N GLU A 607 16.99 -12.10 30.95
CA GLU A 607 16.24 -11.77 29.71
C GLU A 607 15.44 -10.45 29.78
N PRO A 608 14.74 -10.12 30.88
CA PRO A 608 13.99 -8.87 30.99
C PRO A 608 14.87 -7.62 30.94
N ALA A 609 16.12 -7.69 31.45
CA ALA A 609 17.04 -6.56 31.43
C ALA A 609 17.54 -6.27 30.00
N ILE A 610 17.81 -7.33 29.23
CA ILE A 610 18.22 -7.23 27.82
C ILE A 610 17.06 -6.68 26.97
N GLN A 611 15.83 -7.16 27.21
CA GLN A 611 14.63 -6.68 26.51
C GLN A 611 14.32 -5.20 26.80
N SER A 612 14.53 -4.76 28.05
CA SER A 612 14.36 -3.36 28.45
C SER A 612 15.32 -2.43 27.71
N GLU A 613 16.63 -2.78 27.64
CA GLU A 613 17.61 -1.96 26.92
C GLU A 613 17.36 -1.95 25.41
N LEU A 614 16.98 -3.06 24.79
CA LEU A 614 16.59 -3.08 23.38
C LEU A 614 15.36 -2.19 23.12
N SER A 615 14.36 -2.25 23.99
CA SER A 615 13.18 -1.39 23.87
C SER A 615 13.55 0.10 23.98
N ALA A 616 14.51 0.44 24.85
CA ALA A 616 15.04 1.79 24.97
C ALA A 616 15.79 2.23 23.71
N VAL A 617 16.65 1.37 23.14
CA VAL A 617 17.36 1.65 21.89
C VAL A 617 16.39 1.82 20.71
N THR A 618 15.33 0.99 20.60
CA THR A 618 14.31 1.13 19.56
C THR A 618 13.57 2.45 19.70
N ARG A 619 13.19 2.84 20.92
CA ARG A 619 12.53 4.12 21.20
C ARG A 619 13.44 5.29 20.84
N ASP A 620 14.71 5.24 21.21
CA ASP A 620 15.68 6.28 20.90
C ASP A 620 15.88 6.39 19.37
N LEU A 621 16.01 5.28 18.64
CA LEU A 621 16.09 5.28 17.17
C LEU A 621 14.81 5.78 16.50
N GLN A 622 13.64 5.44 17.02
CA GLN A 622 12.37 6.01 16.56
C GLN A 622 12.29 7.51 16.83
N GLY A 623 12.78 7.97 17.99
CA GLY A 623 12.94 9.38 18.30
C GLY A 623 13.88 10.08 17.32
N PHE A 624 15.01 9.47 16.96
CA PHE A 624 15.91 9.99 15.93
C PHE A 624 15.29 9.96 14.54
N ARG A 625 14.54 8.92 14.19
CA ARG A 625 13.78 8.86 12.94
C ARG A 625 12.75 9.98 12.88
N GLN A 626 12.07 10.25 13.99
CA GLN A 626 11.13 11.37 14.11
C GLN A 626 11.86 12.71 14.05
N ILE A 627 13.01 12.88 14.70
CA ILE A 627 13.81 14.12 14.62
C ILE A 627 14.38 14.31 13.21
N SER A 628 14.84 13.25 12.54
CA SER A 628 15.27 13.27 11.14
C SER A 628 14.11 13.53 10.19
N TYR A 629 12.92 13.01 10.51
CA TYR A 629 11.68 13.35 9.83
C TYR A 629 11.33 14.81 10.07
N ASP A 630 11.38 15.33 11.29
CA ASP A 630 11.12 16.72 11.63
C ASP A 630 12.17 17.66 11.04
N GLN A 631 13.42 17.21 10.90
CA GLN A 631 14.49 17.90 10.16
C GLN A 631 14.22 17.90 8.66
N TYR A 632 13.71 16.78 8.12
CA TYR A 632 13.15 16.70 6.78
C TYR A 632 11.96 17.67 6.62
N MET A 633 11.07 17.75 7.61
CA MET A 633 9.98 18.72 7.70
C MET A 633 10.47 20.15 7.89
N ARG A 634 11.77 20.40 8.13
CA ARG A 634 12.33 21.74 8.34
C ARG A 634 12.81 22.43 7.06
N HIS A 635 12.84 21.76 5.91
CA HIS A 635 13.12 22.44 4.64
C HIS A 635 11.94 23.31 4.22
N ALA A 636 12.23 24.40 3.50
CA ALA A 636 11.23 25.42 3.21
C ALA A 636 9.99 24.84 2.54
N PHE A 637 10.14 23.95 1.55
CA PHE A 637 9.01 23.30 0.88
C PHE A 637 8.20 22.37 1.79
N GLU A 638 8.85 21.44 2.48
CA GLU A 638 8.13 20.45 3.30
C GLU A 638 7.38 21.12 4.45
N LYS A 639 7.96 22.18 5.04
CA LYS A 639 7.26 23.05 6.00
C LYS A 639 5.96 23.62 5.42
N GLN A 640 5.97 24.03 4.16
CA GLN A 640 4.80 24.64 3.49
C GLN A 640 3.72 23.61 3.20
N ALA A 641 4.13 22.49 2.60
CA ALA A 641 3.24 21.37 2.28
C ALA A 641 2.58 20.86 3.57
N PHE A 642 3.37 20.69 4.63
CA PHE A 642 2.88 20.31 5.94
C PHE A 642 1.99 21.36 6.58
N ALA A 643 2.39 22.64 6.58
CA ALA A 643 1.56 23.70 7.13
C ALA A 643 0.19 23.76 6.44
N SER A 644 0.17 23.61 5.11
CA SER A 644 -1.06 23.61 4.31
C SER A 644 -1.95 22.39 4.64
N GLY A 645 -1.35 21.20 4.69
CA GLY A 645 -2.07 19.98 5.07
C GLY A 645 -2.59 20.03 6.50
N TYR A 646 -1.75 20.41 7.46
CA TYR A 646 -2.11 20.52 8.87
C TYR A 646 -3.19 21.57 9.11
N LEU A 647 -3.11 22.70 8.41
CA LEU A 647 -4.15 23.71 8.45
C LEU A 647 -5.48 23.17 7.88
N ALA A 648 -5.44 22.43 6.78
CA ALA A 648 -6.62 21.78 6.21
C ALA A 648 -7.26 20.79 7.20
N ARG A 649 -6.45 20.01 7.92
CA ARG A 649 -6.91 19.15 9.02
C ARG A 649 -7.65 19.93 10.09
N LEU A 650 -7.03 21.01 10.61
CA LEU A 650 -7.64 21.82 11.67
C LEU A 650 -8.99 22.41 11.25
N TYR A 651 -9.09 22.86 9.99
CA TYR A 651 -10.37 23.34 9.44
C TYR A 651 -11.40 22.23 9.30
N PHE A 652 -10.96 21.04 8.87
CA PHE A 652 -11.86 19.89 8.73
C PHE A 652 -12.40 19.45 10.09
N GLU A 653 -11.53 19.32 11.10
CA GLU A 653 -11.92 18.98 12.48
C GLU A 653 -12.90 20.02 13.05
N ALA A 654 -12.64 21.31 12.85
CA ALA A 654 -13.53 22.36 13.29
C ALA A 654 -14.91 22.31 12.60
N ALA A 655 -14.94 22.04 11.30
CA ALA A 655 -16.17 21.90 10.54
C ALA A 655 -16.99 20.67 10.97
N GLU A 656 -16.33 19.54 11.27
CA GLU A 656 -17.01 18.37 11.84
C GLU A 656 -17.62 18.66 13.23
N GLN A 657 -16.88 19.37 14.09
CA GLN A 657 -17.39 19.77 15.40
C GLN A 657 -18.60 20.72 15.27
N ALA A 658 -18.55 21.67 14.34
CA ALA A 658 -19.66 22.58 14.06
C ALA A 658 -20.91 21.81 13.57
N ALA A 659 -20.74 20.86 12.64
CA ALA A 659 -21.83 20.04 12.14
C ALA A 659 -22.48 19.18 13.24
N ALA A 660 -21.68 18.62 14.15
CA ALA A 660 -22.18 17.84 15.29
C ALA A 660 -23.01 18.70 16.27
N LYS A 661 -22.58 19.94 16.54
CA LYS A 661 -23.33 20.90 17.38
C LYS A 661 -24.68 21.25 16.76
N VAL A 662 -24.75 21.51 15.45
CA VAL A 662 -26.01 21.80 14.76
C VAL A 662 -26.98 20.61 14.89
N GLY A 663 -26.51 19.39 14.64
CA GLY A 663 -27.36 18.18 14.73
C GLY A 663 -27.94 17.92 16.13
N SER A 664 -27.18 18.20 17.20
CA SER A 664 -27.65 18.02 18.59
C SER A 664 -28.64 19.11 19.06
N THR A 665 -28.58 20.30 18.45
CA THR A 665 -29.49 21.39 18.81
C THR A 665 -30.88 21.16 18.21
N THR A 666 -30.94 20.61 17.00
CA THR A 666 -32.21 20.30 16.31
C THR A 666 -32.97 19.13 16.95
N SER A 667 -32.28 18.18 17.59
CA SER A 667 -32.94 17.06 18.29
C SER A 667 -33.62 17.49 19.60
N HIS A 668 -33.16 18.57 20.25
CA HIS A 668 -33.80 19.10 21.46
C HIS A 668 -35.00 20.01 21.19
N ILE A 669 -35.11 20.61 20.00
CA ILE A 669 -36.24 21.50 19.66
C ILE A 669 -37.53 20.71 19.36
N ASN A 670 -37.42 19.46 18.90
CA ASN A 670 -38.60 18.61 18.63
C ASN A 670 -39.15 17.85 19.86
N ALA A 671 -38.60 18.06 21.07
CA ALA A 671 -39.07 17.42 22.29
C ALA A 671 -39.92 18.33 23.21
N ARG A 672 -40.05 19.64 22.90
CA ARG A 672 -41.04 20.49 23.58
C ARG A 672 -42.37 20.42 22.84
N ARG A 673 -43.22 19.51 23.30
CA ARG A 673 -44.67 19.60 23.11
C ARG A 673 -45.12 21.02 23.48
N ILE A 674 -45.70 21.71 22.51
CA ILE A 674 -46.61 22.84 22.75
C ILE A 674 -47.79 22.27 23.56
N PRO A 675 -48.27 22.97 24.61
CA PRO A 675 -49.33 22.49 25.51
C PRO A 675 -50.63 22.13 24.78
#